data_AF-A0A947QMB5-F1
#
_entry.id   AF-A0A947QMB5-F1
#
_cell.length_a   1.000
_cell.length_b   1.000
_cell.length_c   1.000
_cell.angle_alpha   90.00
_cell.angle_beta   90.00
_cell.angle_gamma   90.00
#
_symmetry.space_group_name_H-M   'P 1'
#
loop_
_entity.id
_entity.type
_entity.pdbx_description
1 polymer ?
#
loop_
_entity_poly.entity_id
_entity_poly.type
_entity_poly.pdbx_seq_one_letter_code
_entity_poly.pdbx_strand_id
1 'polypeptide(L)'
;MLMDYTKFRLKPDEEILEAFSGKEKIFLISCKKCYREYTHEDGESEECSTLPKFLKDNNKKFTGCIDVDFLCNLHHTKQILAGANLKDSQAVGVSSCGLGIQSVAEIVDSLPVYAIADSIPQANNNTCLTAYHGIALTPQKCAGCAQCYLNLTGGICPIVDCSKSLVNGQCGGAKNGKCEVKSKKGTTKDCAWEKIYFRLSKQNTQIDNITKSIQLRDNSKPMFSTVNTCLKTNIEKRNQNFYGGIYPFEFKETTEYKAIETFPEPDLVIIPLSQHTGAPCEPIVKAGDKVKKGQKIGDSKSFIYAPVHSSVSGEVISIEETIHPLIQKKVFAVKIKNDKKNELDKSIKSVSNFESLSKDELIDIIRDKGIVGMGGAMFPTYVKLQPPKPVDTLLINGCECEPYLTSDYRVMVEKSGELITGIKILMKILDVNKAIIAIEGNKPEAIEKLKIKVSGFDKITIAELPTKYPQGAEKTLIKKILGREVPAGKLPLDIGVVVSNVGTVAAINDAAVNGMPLIERIVTVSGKKCIKPGNYLIKIGTPIKNIIDFCFSPDSDCVFKMGGPLMGVIQTTADSPVIKGSSGLIAVKKQEIEPIENRACIKCGRCVDVCPMELYPLFYALFNTQHRYEDSEKQNIKSCIECGCCDYICSSKIPLVKIIKDTKLILQKPKC
;
A
#
# COMPACT_ATOMS: atom_id res chain seq x y z
N MET A 1 12.97 7.89 -8.42
CA MET A 1 12.20 9.09 -8.06
C MET A 1 10.79 8.96 -8.63
N LEU A 2 9.77 9.29 -7.85
CA LEU A 2 8.40 9.43 -8.37
C LEU A 2 8.38 10.59 -9.38
N MET A 3 7.70 10.44 -10.52
CA MET A 3 7.55 11.52 -11.49
C MET A 3 6.71 12.65 -10.87
N ASP A 4 7.24 13.87 -10.93
CA ASP A 4 6.54 15.09 -10.55
C ASP A 4 5.60 15.53 -11.68
N TYR A 5 4.29 15.43 -11.45
CA TYR A 5 3.24 15.81 -12.41
C TYR A 5 2.80 17.27 -12.25
N THR A 6 3.51 18.06 -11.43
CA THR A 6 3.19 19.47 -11.20
C THR A 6 3.87 20.42 -12.19
N LYS A 7 4.92 19.97 -12.91
CA LYS A 7 5.70 20.77 -13.86
C LYS A 7 5.50 20.35 -15.33
N PHE A 8 5.81 21.25 -16.26
CA PHE A 8 6.04 20.86 -17.65
C PHE A 8 7.24 19.91 -17.75
N ARG A 9 7.18 18.96 -18.69
CA ARG A 9 8.32 18.08 -18.97
C ARG A 9 8.96 18.52 -20.28
N LEU A 10 10.26 18.82 -20.27
CA LEU A 10 11.00 19.01 -21.51
C LEU A 10 10.90 17.75 -22.39
N LYS A 11 10.78 17.97 -23.69
CA LYS A 11 10.84 16.90 -24.68
C LYS A 11 12.20 16.19 -24.59
N PRO A 12 12.31 14.91 -25.01
CA PRO A 12 13.60 14.25 -25.10
C PRO A 12 14.59 15.07 -25.92
N ASP A 13 15.86 15.05 -25.52
CA ASP A 13 16.94 15.83 -26.13
C ASP A 13 16.99 15.69 -27.66
N GLU A 14 16.80 14.48 -28.18
CA GLU A 14 16.73 14.18 -29.62
C GLU A 14 15.61 14.97 -30.33
N GLU A 15 14.42 15.05 -29.73
CA GLU A 15 13.27 15.75 -30.30
C GLU A 15 13.46 17.27 -30.25
N ILE A 16 14.11 17.78 -29.19
CA ILE A 16 14.47 19.21 -29.09
C ILE A 16 15.50 19.57 -30.19
N LEU A 17 16.52 18.74 -30.38
CA LEU A 17 17.54 18.98 -31.41
C LEU A 17 16.96 18.86 -32.83
N GLU A 18 16.07 17.90 -33.06
CA GLU A 18 15.35 17.74 -34.32
C GLU A 18 14.48 18.98 -34.62
N ALA A 19 13.75 19.49 -33.62
CA ALA A 19 12.95 20.71 -33.78
C ALA A 19 13.80 21.92 -34.21
N PHE A 20 15.05 22.02 -33.74
CA PHE A 20 15.98 23.07 -34.13
C PHE A 20 16.90 22.70 -35.31
N SER A 21 16.61 21.64 -36.05
CA SER A 21 17.41 21.23 -37.20
C SER A 21 17.51 22.37 -38.24
N GLY A 22 18.72 22.61 -38.75
CA GLY A 22 19.00 23.73 -39.67
C GLY A 22 18.93 25.14 -39.07
N LYS A 23 18.75 25.28 -37.75
CA LYS A 23 18.78 26.57 -37.04
C LYS A 23 19.96 26.60 -36.07
N GLU A 24 20.81 27.61 -36.15
CA GLU A 24 21.98 27.76 -35.29
C GLU A 24 21.72 28.71 -34.12
N LYS A 25 20.98 29.81 -34.34
CA LYS A 25 20.75 30.85 -33.33
C LYS A 25 19.35 30.71 -32.70
N ILE A 26 19.28 30.35 -31.42
CA ILE A 26 18.03 29.98 -30.73
C ILE A 26 17.76 30.92 -29.54
N PHE A 27 16.54 31.44 -29.47
CA PHE A 27 16.01 32.17 -28.32
C PHE A 27 15.06 31.27 -27.51
N LEU A 28 15.07 31.35 -26.18
CA LEU A 28 14.21 30.54 -25.32
C LEU A 28 13.17 31.40 -24.59
N ILE A 29 11.96 30.88 -24.47
CA ILE A 29 10.87 31.52 -23.72
C ILE A 29 10.23 30.48 -22.81
N SER A 30 10.09 30.78 -21.51
CA SER A 30 9.47 29.86 -20.55
C SER A 30 8.25 30.49 -19.88
N CYS A 31 7.23 29.67 -19.61
CA CYS A 31 6.05 30.07 -18.86
C CYS A 31 6.23 29.77 -17.36
N LYS A 32 6.24 30.81 -16.52
CA LYS A 32 6.57 30.67 -15.09
C LYS A 32 5.44 30.17 -14.20
N LYS A 33 4.20 30.66 -14.34
CA LYS A 33 3.20 30.58 -13.25
C LYS A 33 2.13 29.48 -13.39
N CYS A 34 1.86 28.96 -14.59
CA CYS A 34 0.75 27.99 -14.77
C CYS A 34 0.97 26.61 -14.12
N TYR A 35 2.22 26.24 -13.78
CA TYR A 35 2.63 24.88 -13.36
C TYR A 35 3.76 24.92 -12.31
N ARG A 36 3.78 25.94 -11.44
CA ARG A 36 4.75 26.07 -10.34
C ARG A 36 4.04 26.53 -9.08
N GLU A 37 4.46 26.04 -7.91
CA GLU A 37 4.04 26.59 -6.64
C GLU A 37 4.53 28.05 -6.51
N TYR A 38 3.71 28.94 -5.97
CA TYR A 38 4.05 30.36 -5.79
C TYR A 38 5.21 30.61 -4.80
N THR A 39 5.71 29.56 -4.15
CA THR A 39 6.75 29.62 -3.11
C THR A 39 8.15 29.87 -3.67
N HIS A 40 8.35 29.79 -5.00
CA HIS A 40 9.59 30.20 -5.66
C HIS A 40 9.44 31.60 -6.26
N GLU A 41 9.60 32.62 -5.43
CA GLU A 41 9.78 34.00 -5.86
C GLU A 41 11.23 34.21 -6.35
N ASP A 42 11.35 34.83 -7.53
CA ASP A 42 12.52 35.56 -8.05
C ASP A 42 13.76 34.82 -8.60
N GLY A 43 13.68 33.53 -8.93
CA GLY A 43 14.72 32.80 -9.68
C GLY A 43 14.51 32.73 -11.21
N GLU A 44 15.60 32.61 -11.99
CA GLU A 44 15.55 32.17 -13.40
C GLU A 44 14.97 30.75 -13.50
N SER A 45 14.21 30.45 -14.55
CA SER A 45 13.66 29.12 -14.76
C SER A 45 14.75 28.05 -14.95
N GLU A 46 14.48 26.79 -14.55
CA GLU A 46 15.38 25.64 -14.85
C GLU A 46 15.65 25.56 -16.35
N GLU A 47 14.68 25.92 -17.19
CA GLU A 47 14.81 25.98 -18.64
C GLU A 47 15.76 27.09 -19.09
N CYS A 48 15.66 28.31 -18.55
CA CYS A 48 16.59 29.38 -18.86
C CYS A 48 18.01 29.15 -18.31
N SER A 49 18.18 28.29 -17.30
CA SER A 49 19.50 28.00 -16.70
C SER A 49 20.18 26.75 -17.28
N THR A 50 19.42 25.71 -17.62
CA THR A 50 19.99 24.40 -18.03
C THR A 50 20.05 24.21 -19.56
N LEU A 51 19.01 24.62 -20.30
CA LEU A 51 18.96 24.43 -21.75
C LEU A 51 20.04 25.20 -22.52
N PRO A 52 20.48 26.41 -22.11
CA PRO A 52 21.56 27.09 -22.83
C PRO A 52 22.85 26.27 -22.87
N LYS A 53 23.16 25.53 -21.81
CA LYS A 53 24.32 24.63 -21.76
C LYS A 53 24.12 23.46 -22.73
N PHE A 54 22.98 22.77 -22.63
CA PHE A 54 22.63 21.67 -23.53
C PHE A 54 22.69 22.07 -25.02
N LEU A 55 22.15 23.24 -25.36
CA LEU A 55 22.16 23.76 -26.74
C LEU A 55 23.59 24.10 -27.20
N LYS A 56 24.43 24.69 -26.34
CA LYS A 56 25.84 24.97 -26.65
C LYS A 56 26.64 23.69 -26.88
N ASP A 57 26.44 22.68 -26.05
CA ASP A 57 27.10 21.38 -26.16
C ASP A 57 26.74 20.65 -27.47
N ASN A 58 25.61 21.03 -28.10
CA ASN A 58 25.12 20.50 -29.37
C ASN A 58 25.25 21.50 -30.55
N ASN A 59 26.27 22.37 -30.53
CA ASN A 59 26.61 23.31 -31.60
C ASN A 59 25.52 24.35 -31.95
N LYS A 60 24.65 24.71 -31.00
CA LYS A 60 23.67 25.79 -31.15
C LYS A 60 24.13 27.04 -30.38
N LYS A 61 23.99 28.21 -31.00
CA LYS A 61 24.25 29.53 -30.40
C LYS A 61 22.99 30.02 -29.70
N PHE A 62 23.09 30.23 -28.40
CA PHE A 62 22.03 30.78 -27.58
C PHE A 62 22.03 32.31 -27.64
N THR A 63 20.91 32.92 -28.08
CA THR A 63 20.78 34.38 -28.26
C THR A 63 20.11 35.09 -27.08
N GLY A 64 19.39 34.35 -26.24
CA GLY A 64 18.77 34.87 -25.02
C GLY A 64 17.68 33.93 -24.48
N CYS A 65 17.30 34.13 -23.22
CA CYS A 65 16.14 33.50 -22.61
C CYS A 65 15.31 34.54 -21.88
N ILE A 66 14.00 34.36 -21.88
CA ILE A 66 13.10 35.19 -21.09
C ILE A 66 12.02 34.34 -20.44
N ASP A 67 11.70 34.71 -19.21
CA ASP A 67 10.61 34.10 -18.47
C ASP A 67 9.40 35.03 -18.47
N VAL A 68 8.22 34.48 -18.74
CA VAL A 68 6.95 35.21 -18.70
C VAL A 68 5.99 34.48 -17.78
N ASP A 69 5.32 35.20 -16.88
CA ASP A 69 4.42 34.60 -15.90
C ASP A 69 3.31 33.77 -16.56
N PHE A 70 2.57 34.40 -17.48
CA PHE A 70 1.46 33.79 -18.20
C PHE A 70 1.57 34.10 -19.70
N LEU A 71 2.20 33.20 -20.47
CA LEU A 71 2.35 33.39 -21.93
C LEU A 71 1.02 33.50 -22.68
N CYS A 72 -0.07 32.95 -22.12
CA CYS A 72 -1.41 33.07 -22.69
C CYS A 72 -2.04 34.46 -22.48
N ASN A 73 -1.42 35.36 -21.70
CA ASN A 73 -1.79 36.76 -21.64
C ASN A 73 -1.06 37.52 -22.76
N LEU A 74 -1.73 37.67 -23.90
CA LEU A 74 -1.13 38.22 -25.11
C LEU A 74 -0.61 39.66 -24.92
N HIS A 75 -1.35 40.51 -24.20
CA HIS A 75 -0.97 41.90 -23.97
C HIS A 75 0.33 42.00 -23.16
N HIS A 76 0.39 41.27 -22.04
CA HIS A 76 1.57 41.23 -21.19
C HIS A 76 2.77 40.60 -21.91
N THR A 77 2.55 39.46 -22.59
CA THR A 77 3.60 38.77 -23.34
C THR A 77 4.17 39.65 -24.44
N LYS A 78 3.32 40.39 -25.17
CA LYS A 78 3.76 41.31 -26.22
C LYS A 78 4.62 42.45 -25.68
N GLN A 79 4.28 43.01 -24.51
CA GLN A 79 5.09 44.04 -23.86
C GLN A 79 6.46 43.51 -23.44
N ILE A 80 6.51 42.34 -22.82
CA ILE A 80 7.77 41.71 -22.41
C ILE A 80 8.64 41.39 -23.63
N LEU A 81 8.06 40.78 -24.67
CA LEU A 81 8.81 40.40 -25.87
C LEU A 81 9.26 41.60 -26.72
N ALA A 82 8.60 42.75 -26.61
CA ALA A 82 9.07 43.98 -27.27
C ALA A 82 10.42 44.47 -26.74
N GLY A 83 10.75 44.15 -25.48
CA GLY A 83 12.05 44.42 -24.87
C GLY A 83 13.11 43.35 -25.15
N ALA A 84 12.75 42.23 -25.77
CA ALA A 84 13.66 41.12 -26.04
C ALA A 84 14.32 41.25 -27.43
N ASN A 85 15.63 40.97 -27.53
CA ASN A 85 16.34 40.98 -28.81
C ASN A 85 16.11 39.67 -29.60
N LEU A 86 14.91 39.53 -30.17
CA LEU A 86 14.55 38.36 -30.99
C LEU A 86 15.16 38.40 -32.41
N LYS A 87 15.63 39.57 -32.88
CA LYS A 87 16.09 39.78 -34.27
C LYS A 87 17.33 38.98 -34.64
N ASP A 88 18.18 38.68 -33.66
CA ASP A 88 19.39 37.89 -33.87
C ASP A 88 19.14 36.38 -33.91
N SER A 89 17.90 35.95 -33.72
CA SER A 89 17.51 34.55 -33.57
C SER A 89 16.91 34.01 -34.87
N GLN A 90 17.21 32.75 -35.17
CA GLN A 90 16.64 32.03 -36.32
C GLN A 90 15.40 31.20 -35.95
N ALA A 91 15.21 30.93 -34.65
CA ALA A 91 14.05 30.22 -34.11
C ALA A 91 13.86 30.54 -32.63
N VAL A 92 12.64 30.28 -32.13
CA VAL A 92 12.25 30.44 -30.74
C VAL A 92 11.80 29.10 -30.17
N GLY A 93 12.44 28.66 -29.07
CA GLY A 93 12.01 27.53 -28.27
C GLY A 93 11.12 27.98 -27.13
N VAL A 94 9.95 27.35 -26.97
CA VAL A 94 8.99 27.74 -25.93
C VAL A 94 8.66 26.56 -25.02
N SER A 95 8.94 26.71 -23.72
CA SER A 95 8.54 25.78 -22.66
C SER A 95 7.20 26.24 -22.09
N SER A 96 6.10 25.68 -22.60
CA SER A 96 4.74 26.02 -22.14
C SER A 96 3.71 24.98 -22.58
N CYS A 97 2.46 25.16 -22.16
CA CYS A 97 1.33 24.43 -22.71
C CYS A 97 1.01 24.94 -24.13
N GLY A 98 0.23 24.17 -24.88
CA GLY A 98 -0.14 24.53 -26.26
C GLY A 98 -0.79 25.91 -26.43
N LEU A 99 -1.40 26.50 -25.38
CA LEU A 99 -1.89 27.88 -25.43
C LEU A 99 -0.74 28.90 -25.46
N GLY A 100 0.26 28.74 -24.59
CA GLY A 100 1.42 29.63 -24.54
C GLY A 100 2.22 29.58 -25.84
N ILE A 101 2.40 28.39 -26.42
CA ILE A 101 3.07 28.23 -27.73
C ILE A 101 2.33 29.01 -28.82
N GLN A 102 1.00 28.85 -28.91
CA GLN A 102 0.18 29.55 -29.91
C GLN A 102 0.19 31.08 -29.70
N SER A 103 0.21 31.54 -28.46
CA SER A 103 0.30 32.97 -28.13
C SER A 103 1.65 33.57 -28.55
N VAL A 104 2.76 32.87 -28.30
CA VAL A 104 4.09 33.30 -28.77
C VAL A 104 4.17 33.28 -30.29
N ALA A 105 3.66 32.23 -30.94
CA ALA A 105 3.64 32.11 -32.40
C ALA A 105 2.79 33.21 -33.08
N GLU A 106 1.73 33.68 -32.42
CA GLU A 106 0.95 34.82 -32.90
C GLU A 106 1.74 36.14 -32.79
N ILE A 107 2.50 36.34 -31.71
CA ILE A 107 3.30 37.55 -31.49
C ILE A 107 4.52 37.58 -32.42
N VAL A 108 5.17 36.42 -32.63
CA VAL A 108 6.41 36.28 -33.39
C VAL A 108 6.15 35.57 -34.73
N ASP A 109 5.24 36.12 -35.55
CA ASP A 109 4.77 35.50 -36.82
C ASP A 109 5.92 35.22 -37.82
N SER A 110 7.02 35.98 -37.75
CA SER A 110 8.15 35.91 -38.68
C SER A 110 9.22 34.86 -38.35
N LEU A 111 9.24 34.31 -37.12
CA LEU A 111 10.20 33.30 -36.71
C LEU A 111 9.51 31.96 -36.44
N PRO A 112 10.15 30.82 -36.78
CA PRO A 112 9.68 29.51 -36.35
C PRO A 112 9.65 29.41 -34.82
N VAL A 113 8.50 28.98 -34.28
CA VAL A 113 8.28 28.77 -32.85
C VAL A 113 8.09 27.27 -32.59
N TYR A 114 8.94 26.72 -31.73
CA TYR A 114 8.96 25.29 -31.40
C TYR A 114 8.58 25.07 -29.93
N ALA A 115 7.60 24.21 -29.69
CA ALA A 115 7.33 23.60 -28.40
C ALA A 115 8.46 22.64 -28.03
N ILE A 116 9.16 22.96 -26.95
CA ILE A 116 10.26 22.14 -26.40
C ILE A 116 9.86 21.39 -25.12
N ALA A 117 8.59 21.50 -24.72
CA ALA A 117 8.02 20.80 -23.57
C ALA A 117 6.70 20.12 -23.95
N ASP A 118 6.43 18.99 -23.31
CA ASP A 118 5.16 18.28 -23.40
C ASP A 118 4.16 18.83 -22.38
N SER A 119 2.94 19.08 -22.86
CA SER A 119 1.82 19.45 -22.00
C SER A 119 1.29 18.22 -21.27
N ILE A 120 1.26 18.25 -19.93
CA ILE A 120 0.58 17.22 -19.13
C ILE A 120 -0.94 17.50 -19.14
N PRO A 121 -1.80 16.51 -19.43
CA PRO A 121 -3.25 16.71 -19.40
C PRO A 121 -3.71 17.08 -17.99
N GLN A 122 -4.42 18.20 -17.88
CA GLN A 122 -5.22 18.48 -16.70
C GLN A 122 -6.56 17.76 -16.87
N ALA A 123 -6.66 16.54 -16.36
CA ALA A 123 -7.97 15.98 -16.06
C ALA A 123 -8.54 16.67 -14.80
N ASN A 124 -9.86 16.76 -14.70
CA ASN A 124 -10.62 17.42 -13.61
C ASN A 124 -10.44 16.79 -12.20
N ASN A 125 -9.34 16.12 -11.94
CA ASN A 125 -9.10 15.33 -10.73
C ASN A 125 -7.62 15.28 -10.33
N ASN A 126 -6.86 16.34 -10.64
CA ASN A 126 -5.48 16.47 -10.18
C ASN A 126 -5.44 16.72 -8.65
N THR A 127 -4.53 16.05 -7.95
CA THR A 127 -4.33 16.14 -6.48
C THR A 127 -3.53 17.36 -6.02
N CYS A 128 -3.27 18.33 -6.91
CA CYS A 128 -2.64 19.58 -6.53
C CYS A 128 -3.73 20.54 -6.04
N LEU A 129 -3.70 20.89 -4.75
CA LEU A 129 -4.63 21.87 -4.15
C LEU A 129 -4.41 23.30 -4.66
N THR A 130 -3.35 23.55 -5.44
CA THR A 130 -2.95 24.88 -5.91
C THR A 130 -2.33 24.79 -7.31
N ALA A 131 -3.16 24.75 -8.35
CA ALA A 131 -2.75 25.04 -9.72
C ALA A 131 -3.48 26.30 -10.20
N TYR A 132 -2.73 27.29 -10.68
CA TYR A 132 -3.28 28.58 -11.10
C TYR A 132 -3.26 28.66 -12.62
N HIS A 133 -4.45 28.68 -13.22
CA HIS A 133 -4.57 28.89 -14.65
C HIS A 133 -4.36 30.37 -14.97
N GLY A 134 -3.51 30.67 -15.95
CA GLY A 134 -3.42 32.01 -16.50
C GLY A 134 -4.76 32.48 -17.09
N ILE A 135 -4.99 33.79 -17.05
CA ILE A 135 -6.16 34.43 -17.67
C ILE A 135 -5.96 34.44 -19.19
N ALA A 136 -6.37 33.37 -19.88
CA ALA A 136 -6.41 33.37 -21.34
C ALA A 136 -7.59 34.24 -21.80
N LEU A 137 -7.31 35.51 -22.11
CA LEU A 137 -8.28 36.45 -22.71
C LEU A 137 -8.45 36.22 -24.23
N THR A 138 -7.80 35.20 -24.79
CA THR A 138 -7.74 34.95 -26.24
C THR A 138 -8.73 33.86 -26.65
N PRO A 139 -9.18 33.85 -27.92
CA PRO A 139 -10.04 32.78 -28.44
C PRO A 139 -9.27 31.48 -28.76
N GLN A 140 -7.93 31.45 -28.58
CA GLN A 140 -7.08 30.29 -28.85
C GLN A 140 -7.45 29.13 -27.91
N LYS A 141 -7.37 27.89 -28.40
CA LYS A 141 -7.74 26.69 -27.64
C LYS A 141 -6.65 25.64 -27.66
N CYS A 142 -6.67 24.71 -26.71
CA CYS A 142 -5.80 23.54 -26.67
C CYS A 142 -6.64 22.33 -26.31
N ALA A 143 -6.47 21.21 -27.03
CA ALA A 143 -7.21 19.97 -26.77
C ALA A 143 -6.63 19.10 -25.65
N GLY A 144 -5.43 19.41 -25.15
CA GLY A 144 -4.76 18.60 -24.12
C GLY A 144 -4.40 17.18 -24.56
N CYS A 145 -4.17 16.96 -25.86
CA CYS A 145 -3.96 15.62 -26.45
C CYS A 145 -2.62 14.95 -26.11
N ALA A 146 -1.77 15.56 -25.28
CA ALA A 146 -0.44 15.07 -24.88
C ALA A 146 0.55 14.79 -26.05
N GLN A 147 0.24 15.24 -27.26
CA GLN A 147 1.12 15.20 -28.44
C GLN A 147 1.01 16.56 -29.15
N CYS A 148 2.04 17.41 -29.01
CA CYS A 148 2.00 18.75 -29.56
C CYS A 148 2.35 18.75 -31.06
N TYR A 149 1.38 19.10 -31.91
CA TYR A 149 1.58 19.21 -33.37
C TYR A 149 2.12 20.58 -33.81
N LEU A 150 2.26 21.53 -32.89
CA LEU A 150 2.55 22.94 -33.19
C LEU A 150 3.91 23.17 -33.88
N ASN A 151 4.87 22.27 -33.66
CA ASN A 151 6.18 22.30 -34.31
C ASN A 151 6.07 22.07 -35.83
N LEU A 152 5.05 21.33 -36.27
CA LEU A 152 4.82 21.00 -37.68
C LEU A 152 3.88 22.00 -38.37
N THR A 153 3.07 22.74 -37.60
CA THR A 153 1.97 23.55 -38.11
C THR A 153 2.17 25.06 -37.88
N GLY A 154 3.42 25.49 -37.70
CA GLY A 154 3.76 26.91 -37.50
C GLY A 154 3.04 27.53 -36.31
N GLY A 155 2.82 26.77 -35.24
CA GLY A 155 2.14 27.26 -34.05
C GLY A 155 0.62 27.47 -34.19
N ILE A 156 -0.04 26.88 -35.19
CA ILE A 156 -1.52 26.85 -35.28
C ILE A 156 -2.00 25.42 -34.99
N CYS A 157 -2.93 25.23 -34.06
CA CYS A 157 -3.30 23.87 -33.65
C CYS A 157 -4.26 23.19 -34.63
N PRO A 158 -3.85 22.13 -35.34
CA PRO A 158 -4.73 21.45 -36.31
C PRO A 158 -5.90 20.73 -35.64
N ILE A 159 -5.79 20.37 -34.35
CA ILE A 159 -6.83 19.63 -33.62
C ILE A 159 -8.03 20.52 -33.29
N VAL A 160 -7.79 21.76 -32.84
CA VAL A 160 -8.88 22.65 -32.36
C VAL A 160 -9.30 23.69 -33.38
N ASP A 161 -8.39 24.15 -34.25
CA ASP A 161 -8.71 25.20 -35.23
C ASP A 161 -9.26 24.62 -36.52
N CYS A 162 -8.87 23.40 -36.90
CA CYS A 162 -9.53 22.70 -37.99
C CYS A 162 -10.91 22.22 -37.50
N SER A 163 -11.98 22.62 -38.18
CA SER A 163 -13.34 22.16 -37.84
C SER A 163 -13.54 20.64 -38.01
N LYS A 164 -12.60 19.97 -38.67
CA LYS A 164 -12.55 18.50 -38.85
C LYS A 164 -11.39 17.84 -38.09
N SER A 165 -10.63 18.61 -37.31
CA SER A 165 -9.46 18.13 -36.54
C SER A 165 -8.43 17.33 -37.37
N LEU A 166 -8.26 17.70 -38.65
CA LEU A 166 -7.34 17.01 -39.56
C LEU A 166 -5.89 17.32 -39.20
N VAL A 167 -5.05 16.30 -39.08
CA VAL A 167 -3.60 16.43 -38.79
C VAL A 167 -2.70 16.29 -40.03
N ASN A 168 -3.22 15.79 -41.14
CA ASN A 168 -2.44 15.48 -42.35
C ASN A 168 -2.78 16.41 -43.54
N GLY A 169 -2.87 17.72 -43.31
CA GLY A 169 -3.07 18.69 -44.38
C GLY A 169 -4.53 19.09 -44.66
N GLN A 170 -4.67 19.98 -45.64
CA GLN A 170 -5.93 20.59 -46.06
C GLN A 170 -6.85 19.56 -46.76
N CYS A 171 -8.13 19.52 -46.37
CA CYS A 171 -9.15 18.81 -47.15
C CYS A 171 -9.65 19.65 -48.34
N GLY A 172 -10.36 19.03 -49.30
CA GLY A 172 -11.02 19.76 -50.40
C GLY A 172 -12.14 20.73 -49.99
N GLY A 173 -12.53 20.74 -48.72
CA GLY A 173 -13.64 21.56 -48.19
C GLY A 173 -13.30 22.98 -47.78
N ALA A 174 -12.35 23.62 -48.47
CA ALA A 174 -11.92 24.99 -48.18
C ALA A 174 -11.86 25.81 -49.49
N LYS A 175 -12.33 27.05 -49.44
CA LYS A 175 -12.35 27.97 -50.58
C LYS A 175 -11.99 29.39 -50.11
N ASN A 176 -11.04 30.04 -50.76
CA ASN A 176 -10.61 31.42 -50.50
C ASN A 176 -10.29 31.71 -49.02
N GLY A 177 -9.50 30.88 -48.34
CA GLY A 177 -9.17 31.08 -46.93
C GLY A 177 -10.24 30.59 -45.94
N LYS A 178 -11.39 30.12 -46.43
CA LYS A 178 -12.58 29.82 -45.60
C LYS A 178 -12.94 28.35 -45.60
N CYS A 179 -13.33 27.85 -44.44
CA CYS A 179 -13.82 26.49 -44.25
C CYS A 179 -15.30 26.38 -44.65
N GLU A 180 -15.68 25.27 -45.29
CA GLU A 180 -17.09 24.95 -45.58
C GLU A 180 -17.95 24.78 -44.32
N VAL A 181 -17.33 24.43 -43.19
CA VAL A 181 -18.01 24.24 -41.91
C VAL A 181 -18.25 25.60 -41.26
N LYS A 182 -19.53 25.99 -41.16
CA LYS A 182 -19.97 27.20 -40.46
C LYS A 182 -19.92 27.01 -38.94
N SER A 183 -19.75 28.10 -38.20
CA SER A 183 -19.85 28.10 -36.74
C SER A 183 -21.28 27.84 -36.26
N LYS A 184 -21.47 27.52 -34.97
CA LYS A 184 -22.80 27.39 -34.35
C LYS A 184 -23.65 28.66 -34.47
N LYS A 185 -23.03 29.82 -34.75
CA LYS A 185 -23.70 31.12 -34.98
C LYS A 185 -23.88 31.44 -36.47
N GLY A 186 -23.69 30.46 -37.36
CA GLY A 186 -23.86 30.62 -38.82
C GLY A 186 -22.71 31.36 -39.53
N THR A 187 -21.68 31.81 -38.81
CA THR A 187 -20.56 32.54 -39.39
C THR A 187 -19.54 31.63 -40.06
N THR A 188 -19.02 32.06 -41.21
CA THR A 188 -17.94 31.37 -41.93
C THR A 188 -16.64 31.42 -41.11
N LYS A 189 -15.99 30.26 -40.95
CA LYS A 189 -14.70 30.15 -40.25
C LYS A 189 -13.54 30.20 -41.22
N ASP A 190 -12.38 30.63 -40.75
CA ASP A 190 -11.15 30.49 -41.52
C ASP A 190 -10.69 29.03 -41.57
N CYS A 191 -10.09 28.62 -42.68
CA CYS A 191 -9.45 27.31 -42.80
C CYS A 191 -8.13 27.29 -42.03
N ALA A 192 -8.02 26.41 -41.02
CA ALA A 192 -6.79 26.26 -40.24
C ALA A 192 -5.60 25.85 -41.11
N TRP A 193 -5.78 24.91 -42.04
CA TRP A 193 -4.69 24.43 -42.89
C TRP A 193 -4.20 25.45 -43.91
N GLU A 194 -5.08 26.33 -44.38
CA GLU A 194 -4.68 27.43 -45.25
C GLU A 194 -3.90 28.49 -44.47
N LYS A 195 -4.31 28.77 -43.21
CA LYS A 195 -3.52 29.62 -42.29
C LYS A 195 -2.15 29.01 -41.99
N ILE A 196 -2.09 27.70 -41.72
CA ILE A 196 -0.84 26.96 -41.50
C ILE A 196 0.08 27.11 -42.71
N TYR A 197 -0.44 26.87 -43.91
CA TYR A 197 0.29 27.00 -45.15
C TYR A 197 0.88 28.40 -45.35
N PHE A 198 0.06 29.46 -45.19
CA PHE A 198 0.52 30.83 -45.35
C PHE A 198 1.58 31.21 -44.31
N ARG A 199 1.43 30.77 -43.06
CA ARG A 199 2.41 31.05 -42.00
C ARG A 199 3.74 30.35 -42.26
N LEU A 200 3.72 29.06 -42.59
CA LEU A 200 4.93 28.32 -42.92
C LEU A 200 5.64 28.89 -44.15
N SER A 201 4.87 29.33 -45.15
CA SER A 201 5.41 30.01 -46.34
C SER A 201 6.14 31.31 -45.99
N LYS A 202 5.60 32.12 -45.06
CA LYS A 202 6.25 33.35 -44.58
C LYS A 202 7.55 33.08 -43.82
N GLN A 203 7.61 31.96 -43.09
CA GLN A 203 8.75 31.60 -42.24
C GLN A 203 9.90 30.93 -43.03
N ASN A 204 9.80 30.83 -44.36
CA ASN A 204 10.73 30.13 -45.23
C ASN A 204 11.09 28.71 -44.70
N THR A 205 10.09 28.04 -44.13
CA THR A 205 10.22 26.70 -43.55
C THR A 205 9.72 25.69 -44.56
N GLN A 206 10.42 24.57 -44.77
CA GLN A 206 10.11 23.60 -45.83
C GLN A 206 8.64 23.15 -45.77
N ILE A 207 7.86 23.54 -46.80
CA ILE A 207 6.45 23.16 -47.01
C ILE A 207 6.31 21.63 -47.06
N ASP A 208 7.39 20.90 -47.38
CA ASP A 208 7.48 19.45 -47.40
C ASP A 208 7.13 18.78 -46.06
N ASN A 209 7.17 19.51 -44.95
CA ASN A 209 6.72 18.98 -43.65
C ASN A 209 5.19 18.84 -43.56
N ILE A 210 4.41 19.58 -44.36
CA ILE A 210 2.93 19.51 -44.40
C ILE A 210 2.46 18.23 -45.13
N THR A 211 3.28 17.69 -46.02
CA THR A 211 2.97 16.47 -46.79
C THR A 211 3.50 15.19 -46.14
N LYS A 212 4.29 15.29 -45.07
CA LYS A 212 4.72 14.13 -44.29
C LYS A 212 3.52 13.53 -43.55
N SER A 213 3.29 12.23 -43.78
CA SER A 213 2.29 11.47 -43.03
C SER A 213 2.61 11.55 -41.53
N ILE A 214 1.76 12.22 -40.76
CA ILE A 214 1.88 12.24 -39.32
C ILE A 214 1.45 10.87 -38.80
N GLN A 215 2.37 10.16 -38.15
CA GLN A 215 1.98 8.98 -37.38
C GLN A 215 1.12 9.43 -36.19
N LEU A 216 -0.16 9.10 -36.27
CA LEU A 216 -1.05 9.18 -35.13
C LEU A 216 -0.54 8.20 -34.08
N ARG A 217 -0.29 8.69 -32.86
CA ARG A 217 0.03 7.82 -31.74
C ARG A 217 -1.17 6.91 -31.48
N ASP A 218 -1.01 5.63 -31.79
CA ASP A 218 -1.98 4.62 -31.45
C ASP A 218 -1.93 4.37 -29.93
N ASN A 219 -2.76 5.09 -29.19
CA ASN A 219 -2.86 4.92 -27.73
C ASN A 219 -3.43 3.54 -27.32
N SER A 220 -3.87 2.70 -28.28
CA SER A 220 -4.22 1.30 -28.02
C SER A 220 -3.00 0.36 -28.05
N LYS A 221 -1.87 0.81 -28.62
CA LYS A 221 -0.64 0.00 -28.76
C LYS A 221 0.54 0.68 -28.05
N PRO A 222 0.91 0.21 -26.84
CA PRO A 222 2.11 0.73 -26.18
C PRO A 222 3.37 0.44 -27.02
N MET A 223 4.32 1.38 -27.07
CA MET A 223 5.58 1.24 -27.82
C MET A 223 6.28 -0.06 -27.45
N PHE A 224 6.66 -0.87 -28.44
CA PHE A 224 7.31 -2.17 -28.21
C PHE A 224 8.56 -2.06 -27.33
N SER A 225 9.37 -1.01 -27.50
CA SER A 225 10.53 -0.76 -26.64
C SER A 225 10.14 -0.48 -25.19
N THR A 226 9.08 0.33 -24.95
CA THR A 226 8.54 0.57 -23.61
C THR A 226 7.98 -0.71 -22.98
N VAL A 227 7.24 -1.50 -23.76
CA VAL A 227 6.69 -2.80 -23.33
C VAL A 227 7.83 -3.75 -22.97
N ASN A 228 8.84 -3.86 -23.83
CA ASN A 228 9.98 -4.76 -23.64
C ASN A 228 10.84 -4.35 -22.44
N THR A 229 11.12 -3.05 -22.26
CA THR A 229 11.82 -2.53 -21.08
C THR A 229 11.00 -2.80 -19.81
N CYS A 230 9.70 -2.52 -19.82
CA CYS A 230 8.82 -2.80 -18.69
C CYS A 230 8.79 -4.30 -18.37
N LEU A 231 8.70 -5.16 -19.39
CA LEU A 231 8.76 -6.62 -19.26
C LEU A 231 10.07 -7.08 -18.63
N LYS A 232 11.23 -6.64 -19.15
CA LYS A 232 12.55 -7.00 -18.60
C LYS A 232 12.67 -6.57 -17.14
N THR A 233 12.33 -5.32 -16.82
CA THR A 233 12.34 -4.83 -15.43
C THR A 233 11.39 -5.61 -14.54
N ASN A 234 10.21 -6.00 -15.03
CA ASN A 234 9.26 -6.78 -14.25
C ASN A 234 9.73 -8.22 -14.04
N ILE A 235 10.37 -8.84 -15.03
CA ILE A 235 10.98 -10.17 -14.92
C ILE A 235 12.10 -10.13 -13.88
N GLU A 236 13.00 -9.14 -13.95
CA GLU A 236 14.06 -8.94 -12.95
C GLU A 236 13.49 -8.76 -11.55
N LYS A 237 12.50 -7.88 -11.37
CA LYS A 237 11.82 -7.67 -10.08
C LYS A 237 11.13 -8.93 -9.56
N ARG A 238 10.54 -9.75 -10.44
CA ARG A 238 9.91 -11.03 -10.08
C ARG A 238 10.95 -12.07 -9.66
N ASN A 239 12.12 -12.05 -10.29
CA ASN A 239 13.23 -12.95 -9.95
C ASN A 239 14.02 -12.50 -8.71
N GLN A 240 13.88 -11.25 -8.25
CA GLN A 240 14.46 -10.75 -7.01
C GLN A 240 13.70 -11.21 -5.75
N ASN A 241 13.51 -12.53 -5.54
CA ASN A 241 13.09 -13.21 -4.28
C ASN A 241 11.88 -12.65 -3.46
N PHE A 242 11.25 -11.52 -3.79
CA PHE A 242 10.08 -10.91 -3.17
C PHE A 242 9.45 -9.89 -4.15
N TYR A 243 8.42 -10.34 -4.88
CA TYR A 243 7.59 -9.47 -5.71
C TYR A 243 6.48 -8.80 -4.89
N GLY A 244 6.09 -7.58 -5.26
CA GLY A 244 5.03 -6.83 -4.57
C GLY A 244 5.46 -6.26 -3.22
N GLY A 245 4.48 -5.96 -2.37
CA GLY A 245 4.65 -5.33 -1.05
C GLY A 245 4.88 -3.82 -1.08
N ILE A 246 5.00 -3.23 0.11
CA ILE A 246 5.16 -1.80 0.36
C ILE A 246 6.18 -1.55 1.48
N TYR A 247 6.64 -0.30 1.59
CA TYR A 247 7.52 0.19 2.65
C TYR A 247 6.77 1.27 3.46
N PRO A 248 5.84 0.88 4.36
CA PRO A 248 5.21 1.85 5.24
C PRO A 248 6.23 2.39 6.24
N PHE A 249 6.02 3.62 6.72
CA PHE A 249 6.76 4.12 7.88
C PHE A 249 6.46 3.23 9.08
N GLU A 250 7.50 2.86 9.83
CA GLU A 250 7.41 1.81 10.86
C GLU A 250 6.74 2.29 12.14
N PHE A 251 7.00 3.52 12.60
CA PHE A 251 6.45 4.09 13.83
C PHE A 251 6.66 3.21 15.09
N LYS A 252 7.77 2.47 15.16
CA LYS A 252 8.09 1.53 16.25
C LYS A 252 8.90 2.18 17.38
N GLU A 253 9.46 3.36 17.15
CA GLU A 253 10.45 4.04 18.02
C GLU A 253 9.90 4.32 19.43
N THR A 254 8.59 4.46 19.56
CA THR A 254 7.91 4.71 20.84
C THR A 254 7.80 3.49 21.75
N THR A 255 8.02 2.28 21.22
CA THR A 255 7.77 1.01 21.93
C THR A 255 8.88 -0.03 21.80
N GLU A 256 9.72 0.02 20.76
CA GLU A 256 10.69 -1.04 20.44
C GLU A 256 11.77 -1.26 21.52
N TYR A 257 12.17 -0.20 22.23
CA TYR A 257 13.13 -0.24 23.34
C TYR A 257 12.47 -0.34 24.72
N LYS A 258 11.13 -0.44 24.77
CA LYS A 258 10.40 -0.59 26.03
C LYS A 258 10.21 -2.08 26.33
N ALA A 259 10.66 -2.48 27.52
CA ALA A 259 10.49 -3.83 28.01
C ALA A 259 9.01 -4.22 28.13
N ILE A 260 8.74 -5.52 28.20
CA ILE A 260 7.39 -6.02 28.47
C ILE A 260 7.04 -5.69 29.92
N GLU A 261 5.96 -4.92 30.11
CA GLU A 261 5.44 -4.55 31.43
C GLU A 261 4.19 -5.36 31.76
N THR A 262 4.01 -5.73 33.02
CA THR A 262 2.74 -6.34 33.46
C THR A 262 1.66 -5.26 33.52
N PHE A 263 0.54 -5.48 32.84
CA PHE A 263 -0.58 -4.55 32.86
C PHE A 263 -1.32 -4.58 34.21
N PRO A 264 -1.89 -3.45 34.67
CA PRO A 264 -2.69 -3.43 35.91
C PRO A 264 -3.80 -4.49 35.93
N GLU A 265 -4.03 -5.07 37.11
CA GLU A 265 -5.07 -6.08 37.31
C GLU A 265 -6.47 -5.49 37.03
N PRO A 266 -7.25 -6.07 36.09
CA PRO A 266 -8.60 -5.60 35.81
C PRO A 266 -9.56 -6.04 36.93
N ASP A 267 -10.54 -5.20 37.27
CA ASP A 267 -11.61 -5.59 38.22
C ASP A 267 -12.60 -6.61 37.63
N LEU A 268 -12.74 -6.60 36.30
CA LEU A 268 -13.64 -7.45 35.53
C LEU A 268 -12.93 -7.95 34.27
N VAL A 269 -13.07 -9.23 33.96
CA VAL A 269 -12.71 -9.78 32.65
C VAL A 269 -13.94 -10.31 31.93
N ILE A 270 -14.00 -10.09 30.61
CA ILE A 270 -15.05 -10.55 29.71
C ILE A 270 -14.39 -11.50 28.72
N ILE A 271 -14.50 -12.81 28.93
CA ILE A 271 -13.74 -13.80 28.14
C ILE A 271 -14.65 -14.41 27.05
N PRO A 272 -14.47 -14.07 25.76
CA PRO A 272 -15.27 -14.66 24.70
C PRO A 272 -15.01 -16.16 24.58
N LEU A 273 -16.06 -16.92 24.28
CA LEU A 273 -15.97 -18.37 24.02
C LEU A 273 -15.51 -18.68 22.58
N SER A 274 -15.58 -17.69 21.69
CA SER A 274 -15.00 -17.73 20.35
C SER A 274 -13.64 -17.03 20.36
N GLN A 275 -12.55 -17.79 20.48
CA GLN A 275 -11.16 -17.27 20.45
C GLN A 275 -10.23 -18.09 19.54
N HIS A 276 -10.82 -18.71 18.52
CA HIS A 276 -10.11 -19.54 17.56
C HIS A 276 -10.93 -19.68 16.28
N THR A 277 -10.28 -20.08 15.18
CA THR A 277 -10.99 -20.56 13.99
C THR A 277 -11.57 -21.93 14.31
N GLY A 278 -12.86 -22.13 14.05
CA GLY A 278 -13.55 -23.38 14.36
C GLY A 278 -14.94 -23.17 14.95
N ALA A 279 -15.48 -24.21 15.57
CA ALA A 279 -16.75 -24.11 16.28
C ALA A 279 -16.54 -23.35 17.61
N PRO A 280 -17.37 -22.36 17.96
CA PRO A 280 -17.29 -21.71 19.27
C PRO A 280 -17.36 -22.72 20.43
N CYS A 281 -16.69 -22.40 21.54
CA CYS A 281 -16.82 -23.21 22.75
C CYS A 281 -18.19 -22.99 23.43
N GLU A 282 -18.67 -24.04 24.08
CA GLU A 282 -19.78 -24.00 25.03
C GLU A 282 -19.22 -23.69 26.44
N PRO A 283 -19.93 -22.90 27.25
CA PRO A 283 -19.50 -22.65 28.63
C PRO A 283 -19.61 -23.92 29.48
N ILE A 284 -18.61 -24.18 30.30
CA ILE A 284 -18.62 -25.28 31.29
C ILE A 284 -18.73 -24.79 32.74
N VAL A 285 -19.08 -23.51 32.89
CA VAL A 285 -19.35 -22.81 34.15
C VAL A 285 -20.69 -22.10 34.05
N LYS A 286 -21.25 -21.66 35.18
CA LYS A 286 -22.48 -20.86 35.26
C LYS A 286 -22.31 -19.66 36.18
N ALA A 287 -23.25 -18.72 36.12
CA ALA A 287 -23.28 -17.56 37.03
C ALA A 287 -23.30 -18.03 38.51
N GLY A 288 -22.50 -17.36 39.35
CA GLY A 288 -22.28 -17.68 40.75
C GLY A 288 -21.14 -18.69 41.01
N ASP A 289 -20.60 -19.35 39.97
CA ASP A 289 -19.47 -20.27 40.16
C ASP A 289 -18.20 -19.49 40.52
N LYS A 290 -17.40 -20.05 41.45
CA LYS A 290 -16.03 -19.59 41.70
C LYS A 290 -15.08 -20.27 40.74
N VAL A 291 -14.19 -19.48 40.15
CA VAL A 291 -13.19 -19.93 39.18
C VAL A 291 -11.78 -19.56 39.63
N LYS A 292 -10.81 -20.37 39.24
CA LYS A 292 -9.38 -20.15 39.50
C LYS A 292 -8.65 -19.66 38.25
N LYS A 293 -7.51 -19.00 38.43
CA LYS A 293 -6.63 -18.58 37.34
C LYS A 293 -6.15 -19.82 36.57
N GLY A 294 -6.43 -19.83 35.27
CA GLY A 294 -6.14 -20.91 34.34
C GLY A 294 -7.12 -22.09 34.38
N GLN A 295 -8.20 -22.02 35.15
CA GLN A 295 -9.26 -23.02 35.09
C GLN A 295 -9.95 -22.98 33.73
N LYS A 296 -10.22 -24.14 33.12
CA LYS A 296 -10.99 -24.23 31.88
C LYS A 296 -12.44 -23.78 32.15
N ILE A 297 -12.97 -22.92 31.28
CA ILE A 297 -14.32 -22.34 31.39
C ILE A 297 -15.15 -22.50 30.12
N GLY A 298 -14.53 -22.91 29.01
CA GLY A 298 -15.23 -23.28 27.78
C GLY A 298 -14.51 -24.39 27.02
N ASP A 299 -15.30 -25.30 26.45
CA ASP A 299 -14.83 -26.46 25.69
C ASP A 299 -15.78 -26.74 24.51
N SER A 300 -15.42 -27.64 23.59
CA SER A 300 -16.27 -28.04 22.46
C SER A 300 -16.06 -29.52 22.13
N LYS A 301 -17.07 -30.14 21.54
CA LYS A 301 -16.97 -31.50 20.98
C LYS A 301 -16.55 -31.51 19.50
N SER A 302 -16.41 -30.33 18.89
CA SER A 302 -15.98 -30.20 17.50
C SER A 302 -14.55 -30.71 17.30
N PHE A 303 -14.18 -31.05 16.07
CA PHE A 303 -12.79 -31.41 15.75
C PHE A 303 -11.87 -30.19 15.69
N ILE A 304 -12.36 -29.06 15.18
CA ILE A 304 -11.57 -27.83 15.07
C ILE A 304 -12.08 -26.86 16.14
N TYR A 305 -11.40 -26.85 17.27
CA TYR A 305 -11.66 -25.92 18.36
C TYR A 305 -10.42 -25.74 19.26
N ALA A 306 -10.41 -24.77 20.17
CA ALA A 306 -9.41 -24.67 21.24
C ALA A 306 -10.06 -24.23 22.57
N PRO A 307 -9.82 -24.95 23.69
CA PRO A 307 -10.36 -24.61 25.01
C PRO A 307 -10.10 -23.18 25.46
N VAL A 308 -11.04 -22.64 26.23
CA VAL A 308 -10.98 -21.29 26.81
C VAL A 308 -10.86 -21.39 28.33
N HIS A 309 -9.99 -20.56 28.90
CA HIS A 309 -9.64 -20.60 30.32
C HIS A 309 -9.90 -19.24 30.98
N SER A 310 -10.16 -19.25 32.28
CA SER A 310 -10.21 -18.05 33.09
C SER A 310 -8.82 -17.44 33.21
N SER A 311 -8.68 -16.14 32.96
CA SER A 311 -7.42 -15.42 33.13
C SER A 311 -7.18 -14.93 34.55
N VAL A 312 -8.21 -14.99 35.41
CA VAL A 312 -8.21 -14.53 36.80
C VAL A 312 -8.81 -15.60 37.72
N SER A 313 -8.57 -15.48 39.02
CA SER A 313 -9.44 -16.09 40.04
C SER A 313 -10.58 -15.14 40.38
N GLY A 314 -11.73 -15.69 40.76
CA GLY A 314 -12.87 -14.89 41.16
C GLY A 314 -14.22 -15.58 40.96
N GLU A 315 -15.23 -14.80 40.60
CA GLU A 315 -16.63 -15.26 40.53
C GLU A 315 -17.23 -14.94 39.16
N VAL A 316 -17.89 -15.94 38.56
CA VAL A 316 -18.64 -15.78 37.30
C VAL A 316 -19.90 -14.95 37.57
N ILE A 317 -19.97 -13.75 37.00
CA ILE A 317 -21.11 -12.85 37.17
C ILE A 317 -22.25 -13.27 36.23
N SER A 318 -21.94 -13.44 34.94
CA SER A 318 -22.91 -13.74 33.90
C SER A 318 -22.25 -14.40 32.69
N ILE A 319 -23.08 -15.00 31.84
CA ILE A 319 -22.69 -15.47 30.51
C ILE A 319 -23.61 -14.76 29.53
N GLU A 320 -23.06 -13.87 28.72
CA GLU A 320 -23.83 -12.97 27.85
C GLU A 320 -23.07 -12.61 26.58
N GLU A 321 -23.77 -11.97 25.64
CA GLU A 321 -23.16 -11.53 24.39
C GLU A 321 -22.24 -10.31 24.60
N THR A 322 -21.08 -10.34 23.95
CA THR A 322 -20.16 -9.19 23.80
C THR A 322 -19.71 -9.05 22.35
N ILE A 323 -19.20 -7.87 21.99
CA ILE A 323 -18.62 -7.65 20.66
C ILE A 323 -17.22 -8.27 20.62
N HIS A 324 -17.00 -9.17 19.68
CA HIS A 324 -15.69 -9.76 19.44
C HIS A 324 -14.76 -8.73 18.76
N PRO A 325 -13.54 -8.48 19.28
CA PRO A 325 -12.68 -7.38 18.83
C PRO A 325 -12.18 -7.52 17.37
N LEU A 326 -12.02 -8.75 16.85
CA LEU A 326 -11.54 -8.98 15.47
C LEU A 326 -12.65 -9.15 14.42
N ILE A 327 -13.75 -9.85 14.72
CA ILE A 327 -14.84 -10.05 13.74
C ILE A 327 -15.98 -9.02 13.87
N GLN A 328 -15.96 -8.18 14.91
CA GLN A 328 -16.96 -7.13 15.18
C GLN A 328 -18.42 -7.63 15.15
N LYS A 329 -18.63 -8.84 15.66
CA LYS A 329 -19.95 -9.47 15.83
C LYS A 329 -20.16 -9.87 17.28
N LYS A 330 -21.44 -10.00 17.66
CA LYS A 330 -21.81 -10.51 18.98
C LYS A 330 -21.43 -11.99 19.11
N VAL A 331 -20.83 -12.34 20.24
CA VAL A 331 -20.47 -13.72 20.63
C VAL A 331 -20.69 -13.88 22.14
N PHE A 332 -21.02 -15.08 22.59
CA PHE A 332 -21.10 -15.35 24.02
C PHE A 332 -19.74 -15.25 24.71
N ALA A 333 -19.74 -14.67 25.90
CA ALA A 333 -18.58 -14.51 26.76
C ALA A 333 -18.94 -14.78 28.22
N VAL A 334 -17.96 -15.25 28.99
CA VAL A 334 -18.06 -15.43 30.43
C VAL A 334 -17.52 -14.16 31.10
N LYS A 335 -18.35 -13.47 31.88
CA LYS A 335 -17.95 -12.30 32.68
C LYS A 335 -17.54 -12.74 34.08
N ILE A 336 -16.33 -12.40 34.50
CA ILE A 336 -15.75 -12.83 35.77
C ILE A 336 -15.27 -11.62 36.55
N LYS A 337 -15.78 -11.46 37.78
CA LYS A 337 -15.29 -10.48 38.75
C LYS A 337 -13.96 -10.97 39.30
N ASN A 338 -12.90 -10.20 39.10
CA ASN A 338 -11.56 -10.57 39.58
C ASN A 338 -11.47 -10.36 41.10
N ASP A 339 -11.06 -11.38 41.84
CA ASP A 339 -10.80 -11.27 43.28
C ASP A 339 -9.39 -10.75 43.61
N LYS A 340 -8.55 -10.58 42.58
CA LYS A 340 -7.14 -10.14 42.62
C LYS A 340 -6.20 -11.05 43.42
N LYS A 341 -6.66 -12.25 43.79
CA LYS A 341 -5.85 -13.23 44.52
C LYS A 341 -4.93 -14.04 43.61
N ASN A 342 -5.28 -14.13 42.32
CA ASN A 342 -4.57 -14.93 41.32
C ASN A 342 -4.36 -16.39 41.76
N GLU A 343 -5.35 -17.00 42.46
CA GLU A 343 -5.26 -18.40 42.88
C GLU A 343 -5.22 -19.33 41.67
N LEU A 344 -4.13 -20.09 41.52
CA LEU A 344 -3.92 -21.00 40.39
C LEU A 344 -4.80 -22.25 40.49
N ASP A 345 -5.30 -22.69 39.34
CA ASP A 345 -5.98 -23.96 39.21
C ASP A 345 -5.02 -25.15 39.43
N LYS A 346 -5.51 -26.24 40.03
CA LYS A 346 -4.71 -27.42 40.38
C LYS A 346 -4.17 -28.17 39.15
N SER A 347 -4.75 -27.93 37.97
CA SER A 347 -4.29 -28.49 36.69
C SER A 347 -3.00 -27.85 36.17
N ILE A 348 -2.58 -26.71 36.73
CA ILE A 348 -1.33 -26.04 36.39
C ILE A 348 -0.20 -26.71 37.15
N LYS A 349 0.62 -27.46 36.42
CA LYS A 349 1.79 -28.16 36.96
C LYS A 349 2.95 -27.94 36.02
N SER A 350 4.10 -27.53 36.56
CA SER A 350 5.33 -27.49 35.79
C SER A 350 5.81 -28.89 35.49
N VAL A 351 6.37 -29.06 34.30
CA VAL A 351 7.03 -30.29 33.86
C VAL A 351 8.53 -30.07 34.00
N SER A 352 9.19 -30.92 34.78
CA SER A 352 10.63 -30.79 35.06
C SER A 352 11.50 -30.98 33.81
N ASN A 353 11.07 -31.86 32.89
CA ASN A 353 11.74 -32.07 31.60
C ASN A 353 10.71 -32.43 30.51
N PHE A 354 10.49 -31.56 29.53
CA PHE A 354 9.59 -31.86 28.41
C PHE A 354 10.12 -32.99 27.51
N GLU A 355 11.42 -33.30 27.56
CA GLU A 355 12.02 -34.35 26.74
C GLU A 355 11.56 -35.75 27.15
N SER A 356 11.05 -35.94 28.38
CA SER A 356 10.48 -37.23 28.79
C SER A 356 9.06 -37.46 28.25
N LEU A 357 8.37 -36.39 27.83
CA LEU A 357 7.01 -36.49 27.29
C LEU A 357 7.04 -37.04 25.86
N SER A 358 6.08 -37.88 25.53
CA SER A 358 5.83 -38.33 24.16
C SER A 358 5.29 -37.18 23.29
N LYS A 359 5.34 -37.40 21.97
CA LYS A 359 4.74 -36.47 21.00
C LYS A 359 3.25 -36.24 21.27
N ASP A 360 2.50 -37.29 21.56
CA ASP A 360 1.05 -37.22 21.75
C ASP A 360 0.69 -36.49 23.06
N GLU A 361 1.44 -36.73 24.14
CA GLU A 361 1.28 -35.97 25.39
C GLU A 361 1.53 -34.47 25.19
N LEU A 362 2.57 -34.09 24.43
CA LEU A 362 2.85 -32.69 24.12
C LEU A 362 1.73 -32.05 23.30
N ILE A 363 1.19 -32.75 22.30
CA ILE A 363 0.05 -32.30 21.50
C ILE A 363 -1.19 -32.12 22.39
N ASP A 364 -1.46 -33.08 23.27
CA ASP A 364 -2.59 -33.04 24.19
C ASP A 364 -2.48 -31.88 25.18
N ILE A 365 -1.28 -31.60 25.69
CA ILE A 365 -1.02 -30.40 26.53
C ILE A 365 -1.30 -29.13 25.73
N ILE A 366 -0.76 -29.00 24.52
CA ILE A 366 -0.98 -27.81 23.67
C ILE A 366 -2.48 -27.60 23.38
N ARG A 367 -3.22 -28.69 23.12
CA ARG A 367 -4.68 -28.66 22.95
C ARG A 367 -5.37 -28.23 24.24
N ASP A 368 -5.12 -28.92 25.35
CA ASP A 368 -5.80 -28.67 26.63
C ASP A 368 -5.57 -27.24 27.12
N LYS A 369 -4.33 -26.73 27.00
CA LYS A 369 -3.95 -25.35 27.35
C LYS A 369 -4.46 -24.29 26.38
N GLY A 370 -5.18 -24.71 25.33
CA GLY A 370 -5.92 -23.83 24.42
C GLY A 370 -5.01 -22.95 23.57
N ILE A 371 -3.84 -23.44 23.15
CA ILE A 371 -2.92 -22.65 22.34
C ILE A 371 -3.45 -22.51 20.91
N VAL A 372 -3.40 -21.29 20.39
CA VAL A 372 -3.81 -20.95 19.02
C VAL A 372 -2.70 -20.17 18.32
N GLY A 373 -2.72 -20.15 16.99
CA GLY A 373 -1.80 -19.35 16.19
C GLY A 373 -2.02 -17.85 16.42
N MET A 374 -1.09 -17.19 17.09
CA MET A 374 -1.18 -15.77 17.47
C MET A 374 -0.76 -14.80 16.35
N GLY A 375 -0.44 -15.29 15.16
CA GLY A 375 -0.19 -14.47 13.97
C GLY A 375 -1.45 -13.93 13.27
N GLY A 376 -2.62 -14.01 13.90
CA GLY A 376 -3.88 -13.39 13.44
C GLY A 376 -5.05 -14.35 13.28
N ALA A 377 -4.88 -15.47 12.57
CA ALA A 377 -6.00 -16.39 12.26
C ALA A 377 -6.55 -17.17 13.48
N MET A 378 -5.81 -17.22 14.59
CA MET A 378 -6.16 -18.00 15.79
C MET A 378 -6.51 -19.46 15.46
N PHE A 379 -5.81 -20.05 14.49
CA PHE A 379 -6.00 -21.46 14.15
C PHE A 379 -5.52 -22.34 15.31
N PRO A 380 -6.28 -23.35 15.77
CA PRO A 380 -5.86 -24.22 16.87
C PRO A 380 -4.49 -24.86 16.60
N THR A 381 -3.53 -24.64 17.50
CA THR A 381 -2.13 -24.99 17.23
C THR A 381 -1.93 -26.49 17.14
N TYR A 382 -2.59 -27.30 17.98
CA TYR A 382 -2.46 -28.76 17.94
C TYR A 382 -2.86 -29.36 16.57
N VAL A 383 -3.89 -28.80 15.92
CA VAL A 383 -4.32 -29.23 14.57
C VAL A 383 -3.21 -28.96 13.55
N LYS A 384 -2.52 -27.83 13.67
CA LYS A 384 -1.37 -27.50 12.80
C LYS A 384 -0.17 -28.43 13.02
N LEU A 385 -0.07 -29.04 14.20
CA LEU A 385 1.00 -29.97 14.59
C LEU A 385 0.71 -31.43 14.28
N GLN A 386 -0.44 -31.71 13.67
CA GLN A 386 -0.84 -33.03 13.18
C GLN A 386 -0.96 -33.00 11.65
N PRO A 387 0.15 -32.80 10.92
CA PRO A 387 0.12 -32.67 9.47
C PRO A 387 -0.28 -34.01 8.82
N PRO A 388 -1.08 -33.99 7.74
CA PRO A 388 -1.47 -35.21 7.02
C PRO A 388 -0.32 -35.85 6.23
N LYS A 389 0.80 -35.13 6.08
CA LYS A 389 2.01 -35.54 5.37
C LYS A 389 3.24 -35.22 6.21
N PRO A 390 4.38 -35.92 6.01
CA PRO A 390 5.63 -35.57 6.66
C PRO A 390 6.02 -34.11 6.43
N VAL A 391 6.56 -33.49 7.46
CA VAL A 391 7.09 -32.12 7.43
C VAL A 391 8.61 -32.24 7.45
N ASP A 392 9.30 -31.47 6.61
CA ASP A 392 10.76 -31.45 6.57
C ASP A 392 11.36 -30.17 7.18
N THR A 393 10.58 -29.09 7.21
CA THR A 393 11.05 -27.77 7.68
C THR A 393 10.07 -27.12 8.65
N LEU A 394 10.57 -26.72 9.81
CA LEU A 394 9.90 -25.80 10.74
C LEU A 394 10.41 -24.37 10.52
N LEU A 395 9.49 -23.44 10.29
CA LEU A 395 9.77 -22.03 10.09
C LEU A 395 9.18 -21.21 11.23
N ILE A 396 9.99 -20.42 11.91
CA ILE A 396 9.54 -19.54 12.98
C ILE A 396 9.44 -18.13 12.44
N ASN A 397 8.24 -17.56 12.48
CA ASN A 397 7.95 -16.25 11.93
C ASN A 397 8.12 -15.17 13.01
N GLY A 398 9.25 -14.45 12.96
CA GLY A 398 9.55 -13.25 13.73
C GLY A 398 9.40 -11.95 12.92
N CYS A 399 8.79 -12.00 11.74
CA CYS A 399 8.59 -10.84 10.87
C CYS A 399 7.35 -10.04 11.31
N GLU A 400 7.52 -9.18 12.31
CA GLU A 400 6.51 -8.21 12.75
C GLU A 400 6.56 -6.95 11.87
N CYS A 401 5.93 -7.05 10.69
CA CYS A 401 6.00 -6.04 9.62
C CYS A 401 4.89 -4.98 9.64
N GLU A 402 3.88 -5.12 10.50
CA GLU A 402 2.90 -4.06 10.74
C GLU A 402 3.55 -2.87 11.46
N PRO A 403 3.31 -1.63 11.02
CA PRO A 403 3.75 -0.45 11.75
C PRO A 403 3.19 -0.41 13.19
N TYR A 404 3.84 0.33 14.06
CA TYR A 404 3.59 0.45 15.50
C TYR A 404 3.83 -0.79 16.35
N LEU A 405 3.56 -1.99 15.83
CA LEU A 405 3.62 -3.22 16.63
C LEU A 405 5.07 -3.62 16.93
N THR A 406 5.36 -3.94 18.19
CA THR A 406 6.68 -4.39 18.65
C THR A 406 6.58 -5.58 19.62
N SER A 407 5.39 -6.16 19.76
CA SER A 407 5.08 -7.24 20.69
C SER A 407 5.92 -8.49 20.44
N ASP A 408 6.01 -8.94 19.19
CA ASP A 408 6.78 -10.11 18.80
C ASP A 408 8.29 -9.80 18.83
N TYR A 409 8.68 -8.56 18.51
CA TYR A 409 10.06 -8.13 18.70
C TYR A 409 10.48 -8.28 20.17
N ARG A 410 9.69 -7.76 21.12
CA ARG A 410 10.01 -7.89 22.55
C ARG A 410 9.97 -9.33 23.04
N VAL A 411 9.10 -10.19 22.51
CA VAL A 411 9.13 -11.64 22.79
C VAL A 411 10.48 -12.25 22.40
N MET A 412 10.98 -11.96 21.20
CA MET A 412 12.29 -12.49 20.76
C MET A 412 13.45 -11.99 21.61
N VAL A 413 13.36 -10.78 22.15
CA VAL A 413 14.39 -10.17 22.99
C VAL A 413 14.36 -10.71 24.42
N GLU A 414 13.20 -10.72 25.06
CA GLU A 414 13.05 -10.96 26.50
C GLU A 414 12.75 -12.42 26.82
N LYS A 415 12.04 -13.11 25.93
CA LYS A 415 11.69 -14.53 26.05
C LYS A 415 12.51 -15.43 25.10
N SER A 416 13.74 -15.04 24.82
CA SER A 416 14.60 -15.75 23.85
C SER A 416 14.86 -17.20 24.26
N GLY A 417 15.03 -17.50 25.55
CA GLY A 417 15.25 -18.85 26.05
C GLY A 417 14.01 -19.74 25.89
N GLU A 418 12.87 -19.23 26.31
CA GLU A 418 11.55 -19.86 26.19
C GLU A 418 11.20 -20.09 24.71
N LEU A 419 11.56 -19.15 23.83
CA LEU A 419 11.39 -19.30 22.40
C LEU A 419 12.21 -20.50 21.88
N ILE A 420 13.50 -20.61 22.22
CA ILE A 420 14.33 -21.75 21.80
C ILE A 420 13.79 -23.08 22.35
N THR A 421 13.37 -23.13 23.61
CA THR A 421 12.75 -24.33 24.20
C THR A 421 11.45 -24.70 23.48
N GLY A 422 10.59 -23.73 23.17
CA GLY A 422 9.38 -23.94 22.37
C GLY A 422 9.68 -24.46 20.96
N ILE A 423 10.76 -23.99 20.32
CA ILE A 423 11.21 -24.52 19.03
C ILE A 423 11.61 -25.99 19.17
N LYS A 424 12.36 -26.36 20.21
CA LYS A 424 12.75 -27.77 20.46
C LYS A 424 11.53 -28.67 20.68
N ILE A 425 10.53 -28.20 21.42
CA ILE A 425 9.25 -28.91 21.60
C ILE A 425 8.58 -29.14 20.23
N LEU A 426 8.48 -28.09 19.41
CA LEU A 426 7.90 -28.20 18.06
C LEU A 426 8.68 -29.15 17.16
N MET A 427 10.01 -29.10 17.19
CA MET A 427 10.87 -30.00 16.43
C MET A 427 10.62 -31.46 16.80
N LYS A 428 10.48 -31.76 18.10
CA LYS A 428 10.15 -33.10 18.58
C LYS A 428 8.76 -33.57 18.14
N ILE A 429 7.74 -32.70 18.22
CA ILE A 429 6.37 -33.05 17.80
C ILE A 429 6.31 -33.33 16.30
N LEU A 430 6.99 -32.50 15.50
CA LEU A 430 6.97 -32.61 14.04
C LEU A 430 7.97 -33.63 13.49
N ASP A 431 8.85 -34.16 14.34
CA ASP A 431 9.97 -35.03 13.96
C ASP A 431 10.86 -34.39 12.86
N VAL A 432 11.22 -33.12 13.07
CA VAL A 432 12.07 -32.35 12.14
C VAL A 432 13.45 -32.09 12.73
N ASN A 433 14.46 -32.19 11.88
CA ASN A 433 15.86 -31.96 12.28
C ASN A 433 16.35 -30.53 12.03
N LYS A 434 15.54 -29.66 11.40
CA LYS A 434 15.91 -28.29 11.08
C LYS A 434 14.76 -27.31 11.38
N ALA A 435 15.09 -26.22 12.06
CA ALA A 435 14.23 -25.07 12.22
C ALA A 435 14.94 -23.78 11.76
N ILE A 436 14.18 -22.86 11.18
CA ILE A 436 14.69 -21.58 10.70
C ILE A 436 13.88 -20.46 11.36
N ILE A 437 14.56 -19.55 12.06
CA ILE A 437 13.93 -18.35 12.64
C ILE A 437 14.08 -17.19 11.64
N ALA A 438 12.98 -16.74 11.08
CA ALA A 438 12.94 -15.64 10.14
C ALA A 438 12.73 -14.30 10.86
N ILE A 439 13.65 -13.36 10.70
CA ILE A 439 13.63 -12.06 11.39
C ILE A 439 13.97 -10.96 10.39
N GLU A 440 13.28 -9.83 10.47
CA GLU A 440 13.61 -8.65 9.66
C GLU A 440 14.83 -7.91 10.22
N GLY A 441 15.65 -7.34 9.35
CA GLY A 441 16.90 -6.68 9.72
C GLY A 441 16.74 -5.44 10.60
N ASN A 442 15.54 -4.87 10.71
CA ASN A 442 15.25 -3.77 11.64
C ASN A 442 15.12 -4.21 13.11
N LYS A 443 15.45 -5.45 13.47
CA LYS A 443 15.35 -6.01 14.83
C LYS A 443 16.72 -6.50 15.34
N PRO A 444 17.76 -5.65 15.35
CA PRO A 444 19.14 -6.08 15.62
C PRO A 444 19.32 -6.73 16.99
N GLU A 445 18.66 -6.24 18.04
CA GLU A 445 18.78 -6.81 19.39
C GLU A 445 18.25 -8.26 19.46
N ALA A 446 17.14 -8.54 18.77
CA ALA A 446 16.57 -9.89 18.70
C ALA A 446 17.48 -10.84 17.94
N ILE A 447 18.05 -10.38 16.81
CA ILE A 447 18.99 -11.15 15.99
C ILE A 447 20.22 -11.52 16.83
N GLU A 448 20.82 -10.55 17.52
CA GLU A 448 22.00 -10.78 18.36
C GLU A 448 21.71 -11.79 19.48
N LYS A 449 20.65 -11.56 20.27
CA LYS A 449 20.29 -12.45 21.38
C LYS A 449 19.99 -13.86 20.92
N LEU A 450 19.25 -14.01 19.82
CA LEU A 450 18.92 -15.33 19.29
C LEU A 450 20.16 -16.02 18.72
N LYS A 451 21.06 -15.30 18.03
CA LYS A 451 22.35 -15.87 17.57
C LYS A 451 23.16 -16.45 18.72
N ILE A 452 23.23 -15.74 19.85
CA ILE A 452 23.89 -16.24 21.06
C ILE A 452 23.19 -17.50 21.59
N LYS A 453 21.85 -17.51 21.66
CA LYS A 453 21.08 -18.65 22.19
C LYS A 453 21.13 -19.91 21.33
N VAL A 454 21.32 -19.77 20.02
CA VAL A 454 21.45 -20.92 19.10
C VAL A 454 22.91 -21.32 18.86
N SER A 455 23.87 -20.61 19.46
CA SER A 455 25.30 -20.95 19.36
C SER A 455 25.55 -22.37 19.87
N GLY A 456 26.19 -23.21 19.03
CA GLY A 456 26.40 -24.62 19.33
C GLY A 456 25.20 -25.54 19.10
N PHE A 457 24.10 -25.04 18.52
CA PHE A 457 22.93 -25.84 18.14
C PHE A 457 22.58 -25.68 16.66
N ASP A 458 23.32 -26.37 15.80
CA ASP A 458 23.26 -26.23 14.33
C ASP A 458 21.89 -26.57 13.71
N LYS A 459 21.00 -27.22 14.47
CA LYS A 459 19.65 -27.55 14.02
C LYS A 459 18.70 -26.34 13.98
N ILE A 460 19.02 -25.23 14.65
CA ILE A 460 18.23 -23.98 14.61
C ILE A 460 19.08 -22.87 13.99
N THR A 461 18.66 -22.36 12.84
CA THR A 461 19.36 -21.28 12.13
C THR A 461 18.53 -20.01 12.07
N ILE A 462 19.18 -18.85 11.92
CA ILE A 462 18.50 -17.55 11.78
C ILE A 462 18.60 -17.09 10.32
N ALA A 463 17.46 -16.68 9.75
CA ALA A 463 17.36 -16.06 8.43
C ALA A 463 17.00 -14.59 8.57
N GLU A 464 17.96 -13.71 8.28
CA GLU A 464 17.75 -12.27 8.26
C GLU A 464 17.12 -11.85 6.93
N LEU A 465 16.05 -11.07 7.00
CA LEU A 465 15.25 -10.64 5.86
C LEU A 465 15.20 -9.11 5.75
N PRO A 466 15.04 -8.56 4.53
CA PRO A 466 14.82 -7.13 4.38
C PRO A 466 13.47 -6.72 4.98
N THR A 467 13.43 -5.56 5.63
CA THR A 467 12.20 -4.99 6.19
C THR A 467 11.27 -4.54 5.07
N LYS A 468 10.17 -5.27 4.88
CA LYS A 468 9.20 -4.98 3.81
C LYS A 468 7.84 -5.57 4.18
N TYR A 469 6.76 -4.83 3.99
CA TYR A 469 5.43 -5.38 4.26
C TYR A 469 4.85 -6.04 2.99
N PRO A 470 4.23 -7.24 3.04
CA PRO A 470 3.97 -8.08 4.21
C PRO A 470 4.94 -9.28 4.28
N GLN A 471 6.20 -9.08 4.66
CA GLN A 471 7.23 -10.13 4.73
C GLN A 471 6.83 -11.30 5.65
N GLY A 472 6.07 -11.02 6.70
CA GLY A 472 5.54 -12.03 7.63
C GLY A 472 4.34 -12.83 7.12
N ALA A 473 3.82 -12.56 5.93
CA ALA A 473 2.75 -13.39 5.35
C ALA A 473 3.28 -14.81 5.05
N GLU A 474 2.59 -15.83 5.54
CA GLU A 474 3.07 -17.21 5.59
C GLU A 474 3.56 -17.73 4.22
N LYS A 475 2.76 -17.55 3.16
CA LYS A 475 3.13 -17.97 1.80
C LYS A 475 4.34 -17.22 1.25
N THR A 476 4.42 -15.93 1.55
CA THR A 476 5.53 -15.06 1.13
C THR A 476 6.83 -15.43 1.84
N LEU A 477 6.74 -15.73 3.13
CA LEU A 477 7.88 -16.12 3.96
C LEU A 477 8.47 -17.45 3.50
N ILE A 478 7.63 -18.44 3.20
CA ILE A 478 8.04 -19.74 2.66
C ILE A 478 8.75 -19.57 1.31
N LYS A 479 8.14 -18.84 0.38
CA LYS A 479 8.75 -18.59 -0.94
C LYS A 479 10.11 -17.90 -0.81
N LYS A 480 10.23 -16.95 0.12
CA LYS A 480 11.47 -16.19 0.34
C LYS A 480 12.61 -17.03 0.90
N ILE A 481 12.33 -17.89 1.89
CA ILE A 481 13.36 -18.64 2.62
C ILE A 481 13.66 -19.97 1.95
N LEU A 482 12.64 -20.63 1.41
CA LEU A 482 12.74 -22.01 0.90
C LEU A 482 12.61 -22.10 -0.63
N GLY A 483 12.22 -21.02 -1.32
CA GLY A 483 11.94 -21.05 -2.76
C GLY A 483 10.70 -21.88 -3.14
N ARG A 484 9.90 -22.32 -2.16
CA ARG A 484 8.71 -23.15 -2.37
C ARG A 484 7.46 -22.29 -2.49
N GLU A 485 6.58 -22.62 -3.43
CA GLU A 485 5.29 -21.96 -3.58
C GLU A 485 4.18 -22.81 -2.96
N VAL A 486 3.32 -22.18 -2.17
CA VAL A 486 2.10 -22.83 -1.64
C VAL A 486 0.99 -22.68 -2.69
N PRO A 487 0.49 -23.76 -3.31
CA PRO A 487 -0.53 -23.67 -4.34
C PRO A 487 -1.80 -22.96 -3.88
N ALA A 488 -2.59 -22.45 -4.83
CA ALA A 488 -3.89 -21.84 -4.53
C ALA A 488 -4.80 -22.85 -3.80
N GLY A 489 -5.47 -22.39 -2.74
CA GLY A 489 -6.34 -23.24 -1.90
C GLY A 489 -5.64 -24.30 -1.03
N LYS A 490 -4.30 -24.39 -1.08
CA LYS A 490 -3.49 -25.29 -0.25
C LYS A 490 -2.86 -24.57 0.95
N LEU A 491 -2.44 -25.35 1.93
CA LEU A 491 -1.78 -24.92 3.16
C LEU A 491 -0.27 -25.24 3.09
N PRO A 492 0.57 -24.58 3.90
CA PRO A 492 2.00 -24.90 3.98
C PRO A 492 2.31 -26.37 4.29
N LEU A 493 1.42 -27.03 5.04
CA LEU A 493 1.53 -28.46 5.36
C LEU A 493 1.53 -29.33 4.09
N ASP A 494 0.88 -28.89 3.02
CA ASP A 494 0.82 -29.63 1.75
C ASP A 494 2.16 -29.71 1.03
N ILE A 495 3.11 -28.83 1.38
CA ILE A 495 4.47 -28.75 0.82
C ILE A 495 5.57 -29.03 1.86
N GLY A 496 5.20 -29.70 2.96
CA GLY A 496 6.14 -30.16 3.99
C GLY A 496 6.67 -29.06 4.93
N VAL A 497 5.95 -27.94 5.08
CA VAL A 497 6.40 -26.80 5.91
C VAL A 497 5.37 -26.45 6.99
N VAL A 498 5.85 -26.25 8.22
CA VAL A 498 5.06 -25.66 9.31
C VAL A 498 5.63 -24.28 9.62
N VAL A 499 4.77 -23.25 9.64
CA VAL A 499 5.17 -21.89 10.04
C VAL A 499 4.52 -21.51 11.37
N SER A 500 5.28 -21.11 12.38
CA SER A 500 4.75 -20.72 13.69
C SER A 500 5.25 -19.34 14.10
N ASN A 501 4.34 -18.47 14.52
CA ASN A 501 4.68 -17.13 15.03
C ASN A 501 5.44 -17.23 16.36
N VAL A 502 6.42 -16.35 16.59
CA VAL A 502 7.27 -16.36 17.80
C VAL A 502 6.49 -16.34 19.11
N GLY A 503 5.42 -15.54 19.19
CA GLY A 503 4.54 -15.54 20.36
C GLY A 503 3.90 -16.92 20.58
N THR A 504 3.47 -17.58 19.51
CA THR A 504 2.84 -18.92 19.59
C THR A 504 3.80 -19.94 20.14
N VAL A 505 5.06 -19.88 19.71
CA VAL A 505 6.12 -20.77 20.19
C VAL A 505 6.45 -20.53 21.66
N ALA A 506 6.52 -19.26 22.09
CA ALA A 506 6.70 -18.92 23.51
C ALA A 506 5.52 -19.45 24.36
N ALA A 507 4.28 -19.36 23.87
CA ALA A 507 3.13 -19.92 24.56
C ALA A 507 3.12 -21.46 24.61
N ILE A 508 3.67 -22.13 23.58
CA ILE A 508 3.89 -23.59 23.61
C ILE A 508 4.87 -23.96 24.73
N ASN A 509 5.95 -23.20 24.89
CA ASN A 509 6.87 -23.38 26.02
C ASN A 509 6.12 -23.22 27.36
N ASP A 510 5.37 -22.13 27.54
CA ASP A 510 4.63 -21.89 28.78
C ASP A 510 3.61 -23.01 29.08
N ALA A 511 2.95 -23.54 28.05
CA ALA A 511 2.03 -24.68 28.20
C ALA A 511 2.75 -25.98 28.57
N ALA A 512 3.81 -26.35 27.85
CA ALA A 512 4.49 -27.63 27.99
C ALA A 512 5.43 -27.70 29.20
N VAL A 513 6.04 -26.57 29.58
CA VAL A 513 7.02 -26.50 30.67
C VAL A 513 6.39 -25.98 31.95
N ASN A 514 5.59 -24.92 31.89
CA ASN A 514 5.01 -24.28 33.07
C ASN A 514 3.58 -24.76 33.37
N GLY A 515 2.96 -25.53 32.47
CA GLY A 515 1.56 -25.96 32.60
C GLY A 515 0.56 -24.83 32.44
N MET A 516 1.00 -23.66 31.96
CA MET A 516 0.20 -22.44 31.90
C MET A 516 -0.66 -22.41 30.63
N PRO A 517 -2.00 -22.24 30.75
CA PRO A 517 -2.85 -22.02 29.58
C PRO A 517 -2.59 -20.65 28.97
N LEU A 518 -3.00 -20.45 27.71
CA LEU A 518 -2.93 -19.14 27.06
C LEU A 518 -4.03 -18.23 27.63
N ILE A 519 -3.68 -17.50 28.68
CA ILE A 519 -4.57 -16.60 29.44
C ILE A 519 -4.09 -15.15 29.48
N GLU A 520 -2.89 -14.88 28.97
CA GLU A 520 -2.28 -13.56 28.89
C GLU A 520 -1.70 -13.36 27.50
N ARG A 521 -1.68 -12.11 27.03
CA ARG A 521 -1.14 -11.74 25.73
C ARG A 521 -0.31 -10.49 25.84
N ILE A 522 0.86 -10.51 25.20
CA ILE A 522 1.69 -9.31 25.01
C ILE A 522 1.06 -8.49 23.89
N VAL A 523 0.65 -7.27 24.21
CA VAL A 523 -0.06 -6.35 23.31
C VAL A 523 0.74 -5.05 23.24
N THR A 524 1.09 -4.61 22.04
CA THR A 524 1.68 -3.27 21.84
C THR A 524 0.59 -2.21 21.92
N VAL A 525 0.79 -1.21 22.77
CA VAL A 525 -0.10 -0.04 22.88
C VAL A 525 0.65 1.19 22.41
N SER A 526 0.17 1.85 21.36
CA SER A 526 0.85 3.00 20.74
C SER A 526 -0.11 3.86 19.91
N GLY A 527 0.43 4.83 19.17
CA GLY A 527 -0.30 5.71 18.27
C GLY A 527 -0.56 7.10 18.83
N LYS A 528 -1.49 7.82 18.21
CA LYS A 528 -1.83 9.19 18.56
C LYS A 528 -2.40 9.26 19.99
N LYS A 529 -2.02 10.32 20.73
CA LYS A 529 -2.50 10.58 22.09
C LYS A 529 -2.24 9.46 23.11
N CYS A 530 -1.35 8.52 22.76
CA CYS A 530 -0.84 7.53 23.69
C CYS A 530 0.18 8.19 24.62
N ILE A 531 -0.18 8.36 25.88
CA ILE A 531 0.68 8.96 26.91
C ILE A 531 1.57 7.91 27.59
N LYS A 532 1.18 6.64 27.54
CA LYS A 532 1.97 5.50 28.02
C LYS A 532 2.08 4.44 26.93
N PRO A 533 2.87 4.70 25.86
CA PRO A 533 3.14 3.68 24.85
C PRO A 533 4.02 2.60 25.45
N GLY A 534 3.79 1.34 25.10
CA GLY A 534 4.56 0.21 25.63
C GLY A 534 4.10 -1.14 25.12
N ASN A 535 4.77 -2.19 25.57
CA ASN A 535 4.38 -3.58 25.34
C ASN A 535 3.90 -4.15 26.67
N TYR A 536 2.62 -4.52 26.73
CA TYR A 536 1.99 -4.90 27.99
C TYR A 536 1.59 -6.37 27.96
N LEU A 537 1.94 -7.12 29.01
CA LEU A 537 1.38 -8.45 29.29
C LEU A 537 -0.01 -8.26 29.91
N ILE A 538 -1.06 -8.47 29.10
CA ILE A 538 -2.45 -8.21 29.45
C ILE A 538 -3.21 -9.52 29.60
N LYS A 539 -4.04 -9.65 30.65
CA LYS A 539 -4.95 -10.79 30.82
C LYS A 539 -6.01 -10.82 29.74
N ILE A 540 -6.23 -11.98 29.15
CA ILE A 540 -7.32 -12.22 28.21
C ILE A 540 -8.65 -11.93 28.89
N GLY A 541 -9.51 -11.19 28.20
CA GLY A 541 -10.78 -10.70 28.72
C GLY A 541 -10.73 -9.29 29.31
N THR A 542 -9.54 -8.69 29.48
CA THR A 542 -9.44 -7.29 29.89
C THR A 542 -10.15 -6.39 28.87
N PRO A 543 -11.13 -5.57 29.26
CA PRO A 543 -11.80 -4.64 28.35
C PRO A 543 -10.80 -3.66 27.73
N ILE A 544 -10.98 -3.33 26.45
CA ILE A 544 -10.17 -2.31 25.76
C ILE A 544 -10.27 -0.97 26.48
N LYS A 545 -11.42 -0.65 27.09
CA LYS A 545 -11.64 0.53 27.93
C LYS A 545 -10.56 0.69 28.99
N ASN A 546 -10.18 -0.37 29.69
CA ASN A 546 -9.14 -0.32 30.73
C ASN A 546 -7.79 0.12 30.16
N ILE A 547 -7.47 -0.31 28.92
CA ILE A 547 -6.24 0.08 28.22
C ILE A 547 -6.34 1.54 27.75
N ILE A 548 -7.49 1.95 27.23
CA ILE A 548 -7.75 3.33 26.83
C ILE A 548 -7.53 4.26 28.01
N ASP A 549 -8.21 4.00 29.13
CA ASP A 549 -8.15 4.82 30.34
C ASP A 549 -6.73 4.88 30.94
N PHE A 550 -5.94 3.80 30.83
CA PHE A 550 -4.59 3.74 31.37
C PHE A 550 -3.53 4.39 30.46
N CYS A 551 -3.64 4.21 29.14
CA CYS A 551 -2.58 4.54 28.18
C CYS A 551 -2.84 5.77 27.33
N PHE A 552 -4.08 6.26 27.23
CA PHE A 552 -4.46 7.32 26.29
C PHE A 552 -5.08 8.52 27.01
N SER A 553 -4.84 9.70 26.46
CA SER A 553 -5.61 10.88 26.85
C SER A 553 -7.01 10.84 26.23
N PRO A 554 -8.07 11.29 26.93
CA PRO A 554 -9.40 11.42 26.35
C PRO A 554 -9.37 12.34 25.13
N ASP A 555 -9.80 11.84 23.98
CA ASP A 555 -9.84 12.58 22.72
C ASP A 555 -10.90 11.98 21.79
N SER A 556 -11.79 12.81 21.23
CA SER A 556 -12.87 12.39 20.34
C SER A 556 -12.41 12.07 18.91
N ASP A 557 -11.19 12.45 18.53
CA ASP A 557 -10.76 12.46 17.13
C ASP A 557 -9.89 11.26 16.73
N CYS A 558 -9.67 10.33 17.67
CA CYS A 558 -8.91 9.11 17.45
C CYS A 558 -9.81 7.90 17.21
N VAL A 559 -9.41 7.06 16.26
CA VAL A 559 -10.02 5.74 16.02
C VAL A 559 -9.07 4.68 16.56
N PHE A 560 -9.57 3.80 17.42
CA PHE A 560 -8.82 2.67 17.93
C PHE A 560 -8.89 1.47 16.98
N LYS A 561 -7.74 0.84 16.72
CA LYS A 561 -7.64 -0.40 15.96
C LYS A 561 -6.99 -1.50 16.81
N MET A 562 -7.58 -2.69 16.77
CA MET A 562 -6.96 -3.91 17.28
C MET A 562 -6.09 -4.53 16.18
N GLY A 563 -4.79 -4.66 16.42
CA GLY A 563 -3.76 -5.02 15.45
C GLY A 563 -3.00 -3.80 14.92
N GLY A 564 -2.41 -3.90 13.73
CA GLY A 564 -1.66 -2.83 13.09
C GLY A 564 -2.52 -1.90 12.22
N PRO A 565 -1.98 -0.82 11.64
CA PRO A 565 -2.76 0.12 10.86
C PRO A 565 -3.29 -0.45 9.53
N LEU A 566 -2.64 -1.47 8.96
CA LEU A 566 -2.98 -2.03 7.64
C LEU A 566 -4.08 -3.10 7.74
N MET A 567 -3.88 -4.14 8.56
CA MET A 567 -4.84 -5.23 8.74
C MET A 567 -5.72 -5.10 9.98
N GLY A 568 -5.39 -4.18 10.90
CA GLY A 568 -6.10 -4.04 12.16
C GLY A 568 -7.55 -3.61 12.01
N VAL A 569 -8.36 -4.10 12.95
CA VAL A 569 -9.81 -3.96 12.93
C VAL A 569 -10.21 -2.76 13.77
N ILE A 570 -10.98 -1.85 13.18
CA ILE A 570 -11.54 -0.68 13.88
C ILE A 570 -12.46 -1.17 14.99
N GLN A 571 -12.27 -0.65 16.21
CA GLN A 571 -13.09 -0.98 17.36
C GLN A 571 -14.31 -0.06 17.41
N THR A 572 -15.50 -0.67 17.39
CA THR A 572 -16.79 0.05 17.45
C THR A 572 -17.26 0.33 18.88
N THR A 573 -16.67 -0.37 19.87
CA THR A 573 -16.92 -0.18 21.29
C THR A 573 -15.66 -0.45 22.10
N ALA A 574 -15.48 0.29 23.19
CA ALA A 574 -14.40 0.08 24.15
C ALA A 574 -14.64 -1.13 25.08
N ASP A 575 -15.85 -1.69 25.10
CA ASP A 575 -16.19 -2.85 25.95
C ASP A 575 -15.70 -4.17 25.36
N SER A 576 -15.26 -4.18 24.10
CA SER A 576 -14.66 -5.37 23.50
C SER A 576 -13.40 -5.76 24.28
N PRO A 577 -13.16 -7.05 24.55
CA PRO A 577 -12.02 -7.48 25.36
C PRO A 577 -10.75 -7.76 24.53
N VAL A 578 -9.60 -7.79 25.19
CA VAL A 578 -8.38 -8.46 24.68
C VAL A 578 -8.61 -9.96 24.58
N ILE A 579 -8.18 -10.57 23.47
CA ILE A 579 -8.31 -12.01 23.20
C ILE A 579 -6.97 -12.63 22.77
N LYS A 580 -6.91 -13.96 22.61
CA LYS A 580 -5.70 -14.69 22.14
C LYS A 580 -5.06 -14.10 20.87
N GLY A 581 -5.88 -13.58 19.95
CA GLY A 581 -5.43 -12.98 18.68
C GLY A 581 -5.09 -11.48 18.75
N SER A 582 -5.13 -10.84 19.91
CA SER A 582 -4.77 -9.43 20.07
C SER A 582 -3.25 -9.25 20.02
N SER A 583 -2.74 -8.50 19.03
CA SER A 583 -1.31 -8.17 18.92
C SER A 583 -0.97 -6.72 19.28
N GLY A 584 -1.94 -5.82 19.12
CA GLY A 584 -1.76 -4.42 19.48
C GLY A 584 -3.08 -3.66 19.60
N LEU A 585 -3.06 -2.54 20.32
CA LEU A 585 -4.11 -1.55 20.33
C LEU A 585 -3.49 -0.20 19.96
N ILE A 586 -3.81 0.29 18.76
CA ILE A 586 -3.27 1.55 18.27
C ILE A 586 -4.36 2.59 18.09
N ALA A 587 -4.05 3.84 18.45
CA ALA A 587 -4.88 4.98 18.11
C ALA A 587 -4.35 5.65 16.84
N VAL A 588 -5.21 5.79 15.83
CA VAL A 588 -4.89 6.49 14.58
C VAL A 588 -5.83 7.67 14.41
N LYS A 589 -5.35 8.74 13.75
CA LYS A 589 -6.21 9.89 13.40
C LYS A 589 -7.36 9.38 12.53
N LYS A 590 -8.58 9.82 12.82
CA LYS A 590 -9.71 9.61 11.90
C LYS A 590 -9.30 10.17 10.53
N GLN A 591 -9.42 9.37 9.48
CA GLN A 591 -9.10 9.85 8.13
C GLN A 591 -10.08 10.99 7.79
N GLU A 592 -9.55 12.13 7.34
CA GLU A 592 -10.34 13.29 6.92
C GLU A 592 -11.21 12.98 5.70
N ILE A 593 -10.81 11.94 4.96
CA ILE A 593 -11.49 11.46 3.77
C ILE A 593 -11.90 10.02 4.02
N GLU A 594 -13.20 9.78 4.16
CA GLU A 594 -13.69 8.40 4.26
C GLU A 594 -13.48 7.65 2.93
N PRO A 595 -13.07 6.37 2.98
CA PRO A 595 -13.06 5.52 1.80
C PRO A 595 -14.48 5.38 1.25
N ILE A 596 -14.72 5.88 0.04
CA ILE A 596 -16.01 5.76 -0.64
C ILE A 596 -15.89 4.65 -1.67
N GLU A 597 -16.73 3.62 -1.58
CA GLU A 597 -16.72 2.47 -2.50
C GLU A 597 -16.93 2.87 -3.96
N ASN A 598 -17.70 3.93 -4.20
CA ASN A 598 -18.04 4.43 -5.54
C ASN A 598 -17.00 5.38 -6.15
N ARG A 599 -15.77 5.44 -5.62
CA ARG A 599 -14.73 6.25 -6.26
C ARG A 599 -14.26 5.62 -7.56
N ALA A 600 -14.17 6.46 -8.60
CA ALA A 600 -13.65 6.04 -9.88
C ALA A 600 -12.18 5.63 -9.77
N CYS A 601 -11.87 4.41 -10.25
CA CYS A 601 -10.50 3.94 -10.40
C CYS A 601 -9.83 4.68 -11.57
N ILE A 602 -8.68 5.31 -11.31
CA ILE A 602 -7.87 5.99 -12.34
C ILE A 602 -6.99 5.02 -13.16
N LYS A 603 -7.12 3.71 -12.93
CA LYS A 603 -6.41 2.63 -13.64
C LYS A 603 -4.87 2.80 -13.67
N CYS A 604 -4.28 3.33 -12.60
CA CYS A 604 -2.84 3.61 -12.52
C CYS A 604 -1.94 2.37 -12.37
N GLY A 605 -2.50 1.16 -12.21
CA GLY A 605 -1.73 -0.09 -12.09
C GLY A 605 -1.04 -0.33 -10.73
N ARG A 606 -0.84 0.69 -9.89
CA ARG A 606 -0.07 0.59 -8.62
C ARG A 606 -0.49 -0.55 -7.69
N CYS A 607 -1.79 -0.84 -7.61
CA CYS A 607 -2.31 -1.93 -6.78
C CYS A 607 -1.86 -3.33 -7.25
N VAL A 608 -1.58 -3.49 -8.54
CA VAL A 608 -1.02 -4.71 -9.14
C VAL A 608 0.46 -4.81 -8.78
N ASP A 609 1.20 -3.71 -8.93
CA ASP A 609 2.64 -3.67 -8.69
C ASP A 609 3.02 -4.04 -7.25
N VAL A 610 2.15 -3.74 -6.28
CA VAL A 610 2.38 -4.02 -4.86
C VAL A 610 1.71 -5.31 -4.38
N CYS A 611 1.01 -6.07 -5.23
CA CYS A 611 0.33 -7.28 -4.78
C CYS A 611 1.33 -8.42 -4.59
N PRO A 612 1.60 -8.89 -3.36
CA PRO A 612 2.56 -9.98 -3.13
C PRO A 612 2.06 -11.34 -3.65
N MET A 613 0.76 -11.46 -3.89
CA MET A 613 0.12 -12.65 -4.45
C MET A 613 -0.02 -12.58 -5.98
N GLU A 614 0.57 -11.56 -6.63
CA GLU A 614 0.54 -11.37 -8.09
C GLU A 614 -0.88 -11.30 -8.68
N LEU A 615 -1.84 -10.78 -7.90
CA LEU A 615 -3.24 -10.60 -8.32
C LEU A 615 -3.47 -9.22 -8.95
N TYR A 616 -4.66 -9.03 -9.52
CA TYR A 616 -5.10 -7.76 -10.11
C TYR A 616 -6.24 -7.10 -9.30
N PRO A 617 -5.95 -6.45 -8.14
CA PRO A 617 -6.98 -5.87 -7.28
C PRO A 617 -7.96 -4.91 -7.97
N LEU A 618 -7.50 -4.16 -8.98
CA LEU A 618 -8.36 -3.24 -9.73
C LEU A 618 -9.52 -3.95 -10.44
N PHE A 619 -9.33 -5.19 -10.88
CA PHE A 619 -10.39 -5.96 -11.54
C PHE A 619 -11.43 -6.44 -10.54
N TYR A 620 -11.04 -6.81 -9.31
CA TYR A 620 -12.02 -7.14 -8.27
C TYR A 620 -12.94 -5.96 -7.95
N ALA A 621 -12.38 -4.75 -7.87
CA ALA A 621 -13.19 -3.53 -7.73
C ALA A 621 -14.13 -3.32 -8.93
N LEU A 622 -13.62 -3.46 -10.16
CA LEU A 622 -14.42 -3.34 -11.37
C LEU A 622 -15.56 -4.37 -11.45
N PHE A 623 -15.27 -5.64 -11.13
CA PHE A 623 -16.28 -6.69 -11.15
C PHE A 623 -17.30 -6.51 -10.05
N ASN A 624 -16.89 -6.04 -8.88
CA ASN A 624 -17.80 -5.74 -7.78
C ASN A 624 -18.81 -4.64 -8.16
N THR A 625 -18.37 -3.54 -8.79
CA THR A 625 -19.28 -2.47 -9.26
C THR A 625 -20.23 -2.91 -10.38
N GLN A 626 -19.89 -3.99 -11.08
CA GLN A 626 -20.74 -4.61 -12.12
C GLN A 626 -21.55 -5.80 -11.59
N HIS A 627 -21.47 -6.12 -10.29
CA HIS A 627 -22.06 -7.32 -9.69
C HIS A 627 -21.61 -8.66 -10.32
N ARG A 628 -20.42 -8.67 -10.95
CA ARG A 628 -19.82 -9.83 -11.64
C ARG A 628 -18.91 -10.64 -10.72
N TYR A 629 -19.44 -11.10 -9.59
CA TYR A 629 -18.63 -11.75 -8.54
C TYR A 629 -17.94 -13.04 -9.03
N GLU A 630 -18.58 -13.80 -9.92
CA GLU A 630 -18.00 -15.04 -10.49
C GLU A 630 -16.74 -14.78 -11.30
N ASP A 631 -16.61 -13.62 -11.94
CA ASP A 631 -15.39 -13.27 -12.68
C ASP A 631 -14.22 -12.95 -11.74
N SER A 632 -14.51 -12.51 -10.51
CA SER A 632 -13.50 -12.40 -9.46
C SER A 632 -13.00 -13.78 -9.01
N GLU A 633 -13.89 -14.78 -8.96
CA GLU A 633 -13.51 -16.16 -8.67
C GLU A 633 -12.61 -16.74 -9.76
N LYS A 634 -12.97 -16.57 -11.04
CA LYS A 634 -12.13 -16.96 -12.19
C LYS A 634 -10.75 -16.30 -12.18
N GLN A 635 -10.62 -15.13 -11.55
CA GLN A 635 -9.37 -14.41 -11.38
C GLN A 635 -8.65 -14.73 -10.05
N ASN A 636 -8.97 -15.84 -9.38
CA ASN A 636 -8.31 -16.31 -8.17
C ASN A 636 -8.40 -15.37 -6.96
N ILE A 637 -9.53 -14.66 -6.77
CA ILE A 637 -9.75 -13.81 -5.59
C ILE A 637 -9.54 -14.55 -4.26
N LYS A 638 -9.79 -15.86 -4.22
CA LYS A 638 -9.58 -16.74 -3.05
C LYS A 638 -8.10 -16.79 -2.60
N SER A 639 -7.15 -16.54 -3.50
CA SER A 639 -5.72 -16.48 -3.19
C SER A 639 -5.30 -15.18 -2.51
N CYS A 640 -6.16 -14.15 -2.48
CA CYS A 640 -5.84 -12.90 -1.80
C CYS A 640 -5.68 -13.11 -0.29
N ILE A 641 -4.58 -12.61 0.28
CA ILE A 641 -4.28 -12.70 1.72
C ILE A 641 -4.76 -11.48 2.53
N GLU A 642 -5.49 -10.56 1.89
CA GLU A 642 -6.10 -9.39 2.55
C GLU A 642 -5.11 -8.45 3.26
N CYS A 643 -3.84 -8.46 2.82
CA CYS A 643 -2.76 -7.67 3.41
C CYS A 643 -2.92 -6.15 3.29
N GLY A 644 -3.79 -5.61 2.43
CA GLY A 644 -3.98 -4.16 2.34
C GLY A 644 -2.88 -3.36 1.64
N CYS A 645 -1.86 -4.00 1.05
CA CYS A 645 -0.87 -3.29 0.22
C CYS A 645 -1.55 -2.47 -0.90
N CYS A 646 -2.54 -3.07 -1.56
CA CYS A 646 -3.29 -2.45 -2.63
C CYS A 646 -4.14 -1.25 -2.16
N ASP A 647 -4.71 -1.36 -0.97
CA ASP A 647 -5.55 -0.33 -0.35
C ASP A 647 -4.70 0.87 0.07
N TYR A 648 -3.56 0.60 0.72
CA TYR A 648 -2.58 1.61 1.13
C TYR A 648 -2.06 2.45 -0.05
N ILE A 649 -1.66 1.79 -1.14
CA ILE A 649 -1.06 2.47 -2.31
C ILE A 649 -2.10 3.14 -3.22
N CYS A 650 -3.40 2.88 -3.03
CA CYS A 650 -4.44 3.35 -3.93
C CYS A 650 -4.54 4.89 -3.91
N SER A 651 -4.23 5.53 -5.04
CA SER A 651 -4.38 6.99 -5.20
C SER A 651 -5.83 7.44 -5.09
N SER A 652 -6.77 6.63 -5.59
CA SER A 652 -8.21 6.93 -5.48
C SER A 652 -8.79 6.65 -4.10
N LYS A 653 -8.07 6.00 -3.18
CA LYS A 653 -8.57 5.53 -1.87
C LYS A 653 -9.85 4.69 -1.99
N ILE A 654 -9.90 3.82 -2.99
CA ILE A 654 -10.92 2.79 -3.12
C ILE A 654 -10.64 1.74 -2.04
N PRO A 655 -11.63 1.35 -1.22
CA PRO A 655 -11.46 0.38 -0.12
C PRO A 655 -11.32 -1.06 -0.66
N LEU A 656 -10.19 -1.36 -1.32
CA LEU A 656 -10.00 -2.60 -2.09
C LEU A 656 -10.10 -3.85 -1.21
N VAL A 657 -9.55 -3.81 0.00
CA VAL A 657 -9.62 -4.97 0.92
C VAL A 657 -11.04 -5.23 1.37
N LYS A 658 -11.83 -4.18 1.66
CA LYS A 658 -13.25 -4.34 2.03
C LYS A 658 -14.01 -5.00 0.89
N ILE A 659 -13.88 -4.47 -0.33
CA ILE A 659 -14.52 -5.02 -1.53
C ILE A 659 -14.16 -6.50 -1.73
N ILE A 660 -12.87 -6.84 -1.56
CA ILE A 660 -12.40 -8.23 -1.69
C ILE A 660 -13.01 -9.13 -0.62
N LYS A 661 -13.02 -8.70 0.65
CA LYS A 661 -13.62 -9.44 1.76
C LYS A 661 -15.11 -9.70 1.52
N ASP A 662 -15.85 -8.67 1.13
CA ASP A 662 -17.28 -8.77 0.85
C ASP A 662 -17.55 -9.70 -0.33
N THR A 663 -16.75 -9.60 -1.39
CA THR A 663 -16.86 -10.49 -2.57
C THR A 663 -16.58 -11.94 -2.20
N LYS A 664 -15.58 -12.22 -1.36
CA LYS A 664 -15.31 -13.58 -0.85
C LYS A 664 -16.47 -14.12 -0.02
N LEU A 665 -17.09 -13.30 0.83
CA LEU A 665 -18.26 -13.68 1.62
C LEU A 665 -19.47 -14.01 0.74
N ILE A 666 -19.70 -13.23 -0.32
CA ILE A 666 -20.76 -13.48 -1.30
C ILE A 666 -20.52 -14.84 -1.98
N LEU A 667 -19.29 -15.12 -2.41
CA LEU A 667 -18.91 -16.39 -3.06
C LEU A 667 -18.96 -17.61 -2.14
N GLN A 668 -18.99 -17.43 -0.81
CA GLN A 668 -19.11 -18.52 0.16
C GLN A 668 -20.56 -18.93 0.43
N LYS A 669 -21.55 -18.10 0.08
CA LYS A 669 -22.96 -18.47 0.26
C LYS A 669 -23.32 -19.61 -0.71
N PRO A 670 -24.08 -20.63 -0.28
CA PRO A 670 -24.59 -21.64 -1.19
C PRO A 670 -25.37 -20.95 -2.32
N LYS A 671 -25.11 -21.36 -3.56
CA LYS A 671 -25.88 -20.87 -4.71
C LYS A 671 -27.32 -21.36 -4.52
N CYS A 672 -28.28 -20.43 -4.37
CA CYS A 672 -29.70 -20.75 -4.34
C CYS A 672 -30.16 -21.37 -5.67
#